data_AF-A0A9P9TXV5-F1
#
_entry.id   AF-A0A9P9TXV5-F1
#
_cell.length_a   1.000
_cell.length_b   1.000
_cell.length_c   1.000
_cell.angle_alpha   90.00
_cell.angle_beta   90.00
_cell.angle_gamma   90.00
#
_symmetry.space_group_name_H-M   'P 1'
#
loop_
_entity.id
_entity.type
_entity.pdbx_description
1 polymer ?
#
loop_
_entity_poly.entity_id
_entity_poly.type
_entity_poly.pdbx_seq_one_letter_code
_entity_poly.pdbx_strand_id
1 'polypeptide(L)'
;MLLQAKALIRSGGSVAKYAAANPSCFIVQRRGLRRSFGPKYTAKINEADEKWQARADAIKKGGKQGTWDLFKERGYVKDTAGKDEQIAELMRTRRIGAYVGIDPTAPSLHVGHLLPLMPLFWMYLEGYKAFTLIGGSTAKIGDPTGRLTSRDKLSSSDATMNMTKIHYQLKKLWENVDIQMRARGYEADWARMRGIVNNNHWWNKQPMLEVLRRVGQALRVGPMLSRDTVKNKMTKGDGVSFAEFSYPIMQGWDWFELFYQRGVQMQIGGSDQYGNIISGLEVVKAARDSEPDPQERQHIVPKTVMDECVGFTVPLLTDSSGAKFGKSAGNAIWLDPYQTSVFDFYGYFVRRTDEEVEKLLKLFTFMPTSEITKVMEEHVKDPSKRVAQHALAREVATLVHGQQEATAAEKQHRLMYSGQMANPQVPRLKDAITGGDPYKVIPGQQVTWNNAPRIDMILPESLIMGKSIGRILYAAGLASSTTEGHKLAAAQGCYVGGAYTAGKDNVTMSPDLVSFMPVKLWFPGETQRYLIDGNLLILRKGKHNVRVIKMVSDAEYAASGQTYPGQSFTGAVRKLNEIMKNLKDKKLTPEEAKKQVARLQRSEKEKKEHARQIVFPEEKSRQKKDMEIKLKQEMDTTMKTIEKMTGQSTRKEPSMQRDPFARTQEPFARREPSGRGAAVKETQNSRDPFKW
;
A
#
# COMPACT_ATOMS: atom_id res chain seq x y z
N MET A 1 -3.72 20.69 -56.40
CA MET A 1 -3.12 19.33 -56.23
C MET A 1 -3.66 18.27 -57.18
N LEU A 2 -4.90 18.34 -57.71
CA LEU A 2 -5.43 17.34 -58.66
C LEU A 2 -4.70 17.29 -60.03
N LEU A 3 -4.00 18.35 -60.42
CA LEU A 3 -3.19 18.39 -61.65
C LEU A 3 -1.80 17.75 -61.49
N GLN A 4 -1.24 17.66 -60.27
CA GLN A 4 0.04 16.98 -60.02
C GLN A 4 -0.11 15.45 -59.93
N ALA A 5 -1.31 14.94 -59.62
CA ALA A 5 -1.58 13.51 -59.53
C ALA A 5 -1.63 12.82 -60.92
N LYS A 6 -1.99 13.54 -61.98
CA LYS A 6 -2.01 12.99 -63.36
C LYS A 6 -0.61 12.85 -63.97
N ALA A 7 0.39 13.57 -63.45
CA ALA A 7 1.77 13.47 -63.93
C ALA A 7 2.51 12.23 -63.38
N LEU A 8 2.20 11.78 -62.16
CA LEU A 8 2.84 10.61 -61.55
C LEU A 8 2.36 9.26 -62.11
N ILE A 9 1.20 9.22 -62.77
CA ILE A 9 0.62 7.98 -63.31
C ILE A 9 1.24 7.62 -64.67
N ARG A 10 1.98 8.53 -65.32
CA ARG A 10 2.67 8.27 -66.60
C ARG A 10 4.11 7.76 -66.48
N SER A 11 4.72 7.81 -65.29
CA SER A 11 6.04 7.21 -65.05
C SER A 11 5.86 5.81 -64.44
N GLY A 12 5.94 4.78 -65.28
CA GLY A 12 5.73 3.36 -64.92
C GLY A 12 6.72 2.82 -63.88
N GLY A 13 6.52 3.17 -62.61
CA GLY A 13 7.24 2.64 -61.46
C GLY A 13 6.46 1.51 -60.77
N SER A 14 7.18 0.45 -60.40
CA SER A 14 6.72 -0.86 -59.89
C SER A 14 5.85 -0.87 -58.60
N VAL A 15 5.28 0.26 -58.17
CA VAL A 15 4.48 0.36 -56.92
C VAL A 15 2.97 0.13 -57.17
N ALA A 16 2.51 0.20 -58.43
CA ALA A 16 1.09 0.08 -58.76
C ALA A 16 0.50 -1.34 -58.67
N LYS A 17 1.32 -2.40 -58.58
CA LYS A 17 0.82 -3.79 -58.56
C LYS A 17 0.44 -4.33 -57.17
N TYR A 18 0.82 -3.66 -56.08
CA TYR A 18 0.41 -4.08 -54.72
C TYR A 18 -0.90 -3.43 -54.24
N ALA A 19 -1.39 -2.39 -54.92
CA ALA A 19 -2.57 -1.64 -54.51
C ALA A 19 -3.91 -2.25 -54.99
N ALA A 20 -3.88 -3.25 -55.87
CA ALA A 20 -5.08 -3.82 -56.50
C ALA A 20 -5.65 -5.09 -55.84
N ALA A 21 -5.04 -5.59 -54.76
CA ALA A 21 -5.34 -6.93 -54.22
C ALA A 21 -6.25 -6.99 -52.97
N ASN A 22 -6.74 -5.86 -52.43
CA ASN A 22 -7.66 -5.89 -51.28
C ASN A 22 -8.58 -4.65 -51.19
N PRO A 23 -9.80 -4.69 -51.75
CA PRO A 23 -10.74 -3.56 -51.71
C PRO A 23 -11.43 -3.36 -50.35
N SER A 24 -11.24 -4.26 -49.38
CA SER A 24 -11.93 -4.22 -48.07
C SER A 24 -11.21 -3.39 -46.98
N CYS A 25 -10.10 -2.74 -47.29
CA CYS A 25 -9.29 -2.00 -46.30
C CYS A 25 -9.67 -0.50 -46.18
N PHE A 26 -10.63 0.01 -46.98
CA PHE A 26 -10.94 1.44 -47.06
C PHE A 26 -12.31 1.81 -46.48
N ILE A 27 -12.66 1.29 -45.30
CA ILE A 27 -13.70 1.90 -44.45
C ILE A 27 -13.21 1.88 -43.00
N VAL A 28 -12.21 2.71 -42.70
CA VAL A 28 -11.95 3.15 -41.33
C VAL A 28 -11.88 4.67 -41.40
N GLN A 29 -12.94 5.34 -40.90
CA GLN A 29 -12.93 6.78 -40.66
C GLN A 29 -11.61 7.14 -39.96
N ARG A 30 -10.85 8.07 -40.56
CA ARG A 30 -9.52 8.49 -40.11
C ARG A 30 -9.58 9.07 -38.70
N ARG A 31 -9.49 8.20 -37.69
CA ARG A 31 -9.01 8.53 -36.35
C ARG A 31 -7.60 9.12 -36.51
N GLY A 32 -7.24 10.13 -35.71
CA GLY A 32 -5.93 10.77 -35.79
C GLY A 32 -4.78 9.77 -35.91
N LEU A 33 -3.75 10.13 -36.70
CA LEU A 33 -2.55 9.30 -36.94
C LEU A 33 -2.02 8.79 -35.60
N ARG A 34 -2.18 7.49 -35.34
CA ARG A 34 -1.61 6.84 -34.16
C ARG A 34 -0.10 6.73 -34.32
N ARG A 35 0.63 6.75 -33.20
CA ARG A 35 2.06 6.45 -33.21
C ARG A 35 2.29 5.03 -33.75
N SER A 36 3.40 4.84 -34.45
CA SER A 36 3.77 3.54 -35.03
C SER A 36 4.24 2.58 -33.93
N PHE A 37 3.81 1.33 -34.04
CA PHE A 37 4.23 0.23 -33.16
C PHE A 37 4.58 -1.01 -34.00
N GLY A 38 5.32 -1.95 -33.40
CA GLY A 38 5.63 -3.22 -34.05
C GLY A 38 4.37 -4.02 -34.40
N PRO A 39 4.41 -4.88 -35.44
CA PRO A 39 3.21 -5.49 -36.04
C PRO A 39 2.38 -6.31 -35.05
N LYS A 40 3.03 -7.05 -34.14
CA LYS A 40 2.35 -7.83 -33.08
C LYS A 40 1.54 -6.96 -32.13
N TYR A 41 2.05 -5.79 -31.78
CA TYR A 41 1.35 -4.86 -30.89
C TYR A 41 0.21 -4.15 -31.63
N THR A 42 0.44 -3.74 -32.88
CA THR A 42 -0.58 -3.15 -33.75
C THR A 42 -1.78 -4.07 -33.93
N ALA A 43 -1.57 -5.37 -34.16
CA ALA A 43 -2.65 -6.36 -34.28
C ALA A 43 -3.53 -6.40 -33.02
N LYS A 44 -2.93 -6.46 -31.83
CA LYS A 44 -3.67 -6.45 -30.55
C LYS A 44 -4.43 -5.15 -30.31
N ILE A 45 -3.86 -4.02 -30.72
CA ILE A 45 -4.51 -2.71 -30.63
C ILE A 45 -5.73 -2.65 -31.55
N ASN A 46 -5.64 -3.19 -32.77
CA ASN A 46 -6.76 -3.23 -33.71
C ASN A 46 -7.90 -4.13 -33.18
N GLU A 47 -7.57 -5.32 -32.66
CA GLU A 47 -8.55 -6.20 -32.00
C GLU A 47 -9.24 -5.50 -30.82
N ALA A 48 -8.47 -4.79 -29.99
CA ALA A 48 -9.01 -4.04 -28.86
C ALA A 48 -9.95 -2.89 -29.29
N ASP A 49 -9.69 -2.27 -30.43
CA ASP A 49 -10.55 -1.24 -31.02
C ASP A 49 -11.85 -1.80 -31.57
N GLU A 50 -11.79 -2.93 -32.26
CA GLU A 50 -12.98 -3.63 -32.78
C GLU A 50 -13.91 -4.01 -31.64
N LYS A 51 -13.36 -4.62 -30.57
CA LYS A 51 -14.10 -4.89 -29.33
C LYS A 51 -14.70 -3.62 -28.73
N TRP A 52 -13.95 -2.51 -28.77
CA TRP A 52 -14.44 -1.23 -28.27
C TRP A 52 -15.57 -0.65 -29.12
N GLN A 53 -15.53 -0.81 -30.45
CA GLN A 53 -16.62 -0.40 -31.34
C GLN A 53 -17.87 -1.25 -31.13
N ALA A 54 -17.74 -2.57 -31.01
CA ALA A 54 -18.87 -3.43 -30.68
C ALA A 54 -19.53 -3.01 -29.35
N ARG A 55 -18.73 -2.67 -28.33
CA ARG A 55 -19.22 -2.10 -27.06
C ARG A 55 -19.93 -0.76 -27.29
N ALA A 56 -19.34 0.13 -28.09
CA ALA A 56 -19.91 1.45 -28.38
C ALA A 56 -21.26 1.35 -29.08
N ASP A 57 -21.43 0.39 -29.99
CA ASP A 57 -22.68 0.13 -30.71
C ASP A 57 -23.73 -0.53 -29.80
N ALA A 58 -23.33 -1.45 -28.91
CA ALA A 58 -24.22 -2.02 -27.91
C ALA A 58 -24.77 -0.95 -26.95
N ILE A 59 -23.94 0.01 -26.54
CA ILE A 59 -24.39 1.16 -25.73
C ILE A 59 -25.38 2.02 -26.51
N LYS A 60 -25.08 2.33 -27.78
CA LYS A 60 -25.97 3.13 -28.63
C LYS A 60 -27.34 2.46 -28.86
N LYS A 61 -27.38 1.13 -28.93
CA LYS A 61 -28.62 0.34 -29.06
C LYS A 61 -29.35 0.12 -27.73
N GLY A 62 -28.83 0.62 -26.61
CA GLY A 62 -29.40 0.44 -25.27
C GLY A 62 -29.18 -0.97 -24.67
N GLY A 63 -28.37 -1.82 -25.31
CA GLY A 63 -28.08 -3.18 -24.83
C GLY A 63 -27.03 -3.24 -23.71
N LYS A 64 -26.29 -2.15 -23.47
CA LYS A 64 -25.34 -2.01 -22.37
C LYS A 64 -25.35 -0.57 -21.85
N GLN A 65 -25.26 -0.38 -20.54
CA GLN A 65 -25.14 0.93 -19.94
C GLN A 65 -23.79 1.59 -20.25
N GLY A 66 -23.79 2.88 -20.59
CA GLY A 66 -22.58 3.67 -20.74
C GLY A 66 -21.90 3.94 -19.39
N THR A 67 -20.57 3.99 -19.36
CA THR A 67 -19.83 4.26 -18.10
C THR A 67 -20.11 5.66 -17.55
N TRP A 68 -20.37 6.64 -18.43
CA TRP A 68 -20.76 7.98 -18.01
C TRP A 68 -22.14 7.99 -17.33
N ASP A 69 -23.11 7.24 -17.87
CA ASP A 69 -24.43 7.08 -17.27
C ASP A 69 -24.34 6.38 -15.91
N LEU A 70 -23.48 5.38 -15.79
CA LEU A 70 -23.16 4.73 -14.52
C LEU A 70 -22.60 5.74 -13.51
N PHE A 71 -21.79 6.72 -13.93
CA PHE A 71 -21.29 7.76 -13.03
C PHE A 71 -22.37 8.69 -12.53
N LYS A 72 -23.33 9.05 -13.39
CA LYS A 72 -24.48 9.85 -12.99
C LYS A 72 -25.40 9.09 -12.05
N GLU A 73 -25.76 7.85 -12.40
CA GLU A 73 -26.64 7.01 -11.59
C GLU A 73 -26.10 6.79 -10.17
N ARG A 74 -24.78 6.59 -10.05
CA ARG A 74 -24.12 6.40 -8.76
C ARG A 74 -23.81 7.70 -8.03
N GLY A 75 -24.03 8.86 -8.67
CA GLY A 75 -23.83 10.18 -8.07
C GLY A 75 -22.37 10.63 -7.98
N TYR A 76 -21.49 10.16 -8.87
CA TYR A 76 -20.08 10.60 -8.89
C TYR A 76 -19.87 11.96 -9.55
N VAL A 77 -20.80 12.48 -10.34
CA VAL A 77 -20.60 13.71 -11.11
C VAL A 77 -21.11 14.93 -10.31
N LYS A 78 -20.22 15.87 -10.02
CA LYS A 78 -20.55 17.18 -9.43
C LYS A 78 -20.43 18.29 -10.48
N ASP A 79 -19.20 18.63 -10.87
CA ASP A 79 -18.92 19.64 -11.89
C ASP A 79 -18.19 18.99 -13.07
N THR A 80 -18.50 19.40 -14.30
CA THR A 80 -17.82 18.92 -15.51
C THR A 80 -16.99 20.03 -16.16
N ALA A 81 -15.82 19.65 -16.65
CA ALA A 81 -14.94 20.45 -17.46
C ALA A 81 -15.01 19.90 -18.90
N GLY A 82 -15.97 20.43 -19.66
CA GLY A 82 -16.44 19.87 -20.92
C GLY A 82 -17.96 19.69 -20.90
N LYS A 83 -18.59 19.65 -22.08
CA LYS A 83 -20.03 19.39 -22.19
C LYS A 83 -20.32 17.94 -21.83
N ASP A 84 -21.43 17.72 -21.14
CA ASP A 84 -21.79 16.39 -20.66
C ASP A 84 -21.94 15.37 -21.80
N GLU A 85 -22.59 15.77 -22.90
CA GLU A 85 -22.78 14.93 -24.08
C GLU A 85 -21.46 14.59 -24.78
N GLN A 86 -20.51 15.53 -24.75
CA GLN A 86 -19.17 15.31 -25.28
C GLN A 86 -18.42 14.26 -24.44
N ILE A 87 -18.53 14.31 -23.11
CA ILE A 87 -17.90 13.33 -22.23
C ILE A 87 -18.51 11.95 -22.45
N ALA A 88 -19.84 11.87 -22.50
CA ALA A 88 -20.57 10.63 -22.77
C ALA A 88 -20.13 9.98 -24.09
N GLU A 89 -20.12 10.76 -25.18
CA GLU A 89 -19.75 10.29 -26.51
C GLU A 89 -18.27 9.92 -26.62
N LEU A 90 -17.38 10.70 -25.97
CA LEU A 90 -15.96 10.39 -25.89
C LEU A 90 -15.72 9.04 -25.20
N MET A 91 -16.34 8.84 -24.03
CA MET A 91 -16.22 7.60 -23.28
C MET A 91 -16.84 6.40 -24.03
N ARG A 92 -17.90 6.63 -24.80
CA ARG A 92 -18.53 5.58 -25.63
C ARG A 92 -17.63 5.19 -26.80
N THR A 93 -17.17 6.16 -27.58
CA THR A 93 -16.48 5.91 -28.86
C THR A 93 -15.00 5.57 -28.71
N ARG A 94 -14.34 6.04 -27.63
CA ARG A 94 -12.89 5.89 -27.42
C ARG A 94 -12.56 5.26 -26.09
N ARG A 95 -11.58 4.37 -26.11
CA ARG A 95 -10.94 3.81 -24.92
C ARG A 95 -9.90 4.78 -24.37
N ILE A 96 -10.37 5.86 -23.78
CA ILE A 96 -9.53 6.93 -23.23
C ILE A 96 -8.72 6.47 -22.01
N GLY A 97 -7.64 7.19 -21.71
CA GLY A 97 -7.01 7.15 -20.40
C GLY A 97 -7.62 8.18 -19.44
N ALA A 98 -7.70 7.83 -18.16
CA ALA A 98 -8.10 8.73 -17.08
C ALA A 98 -7.08 8.70 -15.93
N TYR A 99 -7.01 9.80 -15.16
CA TYR A 99 -6.17 9.83 -13.98
C TYR A 99 -6.74 10.61 -12.79
N VAL A 100 -6.24 10.27 -11.60
CA VAL A 100 -6.45 11.00 -10.35
C VAL A 100 -5.08 11.36 -9.77
N GLY A 101 -4.88 12.64 -9.44
CA GLY A 101 -3.68 13.14 -8.76
C GLY A 101 -3.82 13.10 -7.24
N ILE A 102 -2.76 12.70 -6.53
CA ILE A 102 -2.71 12.64 -5.07
C ILE A 102 -1.38 13.21 -4.58
N ASP A 103 -1.43 14.30 -3.84
CA ASP A 103 -0.26 14.88 -3.19
C ASP A 103 0.06 14.14 -1.86
N PRO A 104 1.29 13.63 -1.66
CA PRO A 104 1.70 12.93 -0.45
C PRO A 104 1.93 13.84 0.77
N THR A 105 0.85 14.47 1.25
CA THR A 105 0.87 15.40 2.40
C THR A 105 0.92 14.70 3.76
N ALA A 106 0.57 13.42 3.82
CA ALA A 106 0.51 12.61 5.03
C ALA A 106 1.06 11.20 4.75
N PRO A 107 1.47 10.43 5.77
CA PRO A 107 2.04 9.09 5.59
C PRO A 107 1.02 8.03 5.12
N SER A 108 -0.28 8.35 5.10
CA SER A 108 -1.34 7.45 4.64
C SER A 108 -2.42 8.23 3.90
N LEU A 109 -3.11 7.54 2.99
CA LEU A 109 -4.41 7.96 2.51
C LEU A 109 -5.45 7.78 3.61
N HIS A 110 -6.49 8.59 3.59
CA HIS A 110 -7.74 8.40 4.33
C HIS A 110 -8.93 8.14 3.40
N VAL A 111 -10.08 7.71 3.93
CA VAL A 111 -11.29 7.36 3.16
C VAL A 111 -11.77 8.45 2.19
N GLY A 112 -11.56 9.74 2.51
CA GLY A 112 -11.87 10.84 1.59
C GLY A 112 -11.16 10.75 0.23
N HIS A 113 -9.97 10.15 0.15
CA HIS A 113 -9.27 9.95 -1.14
C HIS A 113 -9.87 8.82 -1.97
N LEU A 114 -10.65 7.92 -1.36
CA LEU A 114 -11.29 6.84 -2.12
C LEU A 114 -12.34 7.38 -3.08
N LEU A 115 -13.04 8.46 -2.74
CA LEU A 115 -14.14 8.98 -3.55
C LEU A 115 -13.75 9.32 -5.00
N PRO A 116 -12.70 10.10 -5.29
CA PRO A 116 -12.24 10.31 -6.67
C PRO A 116 -11.59 9.06 -7.29
N LEU A 117 -11.05 8.15 -6.47
CA LEU A 117 -10.47 6.89 -6.95
C LEU A 117 -11.54 5.87 -7.41
N MET A 118 -12.72 5.87 -6.83
CA MET A 118 -13.80 4.94 -7.18
C MET A 118 -14.25 5.02 -8.64
N PRO A 119 -14.59 6.19 -9.23
CA PRO A 119 -14.90 6.26 -10.66
C PRO A 119 -13.69 5.90 -11.53
N LEU A 120 -12.46 6.21 -11.11
CA LEU A 120 -11.24 5.76 -11.81
C LEU A 120 -11.14 4.21 -11.82
N PHE A 121 -11.48 3.56 -10.72
CA PHE A 121 -11.55 2.10 -10.64
C PHE A 121 -12.69 1.53 -11.49
N TRP A 122 -13.87 2.15 -11.52
CA TRP A 122 -14.94 1.77 -12.43
C TRP A 122 -14.51 1.86 -13.91
N MET A 123 -13.77 2.91 -14.29
CA MET A 123 -13.16 2.98 -15.63
C MET A 123 -12.21 1.80 -15.87
N TYR A 124 -11.38 1.44 -14.89
CA TYR A 124 -10.53 0.26 -15.00
C TYR A 124 -11.36 -1.02 -15.22
N LEU A 125 -12.39 -1.26 -14.41
CA LEU A 125 -13.29 -2.42 -14.53
C LEU A 125 -13.91 -2.48 -15.94
N GLU A 126 -14.39 -1.35 -16.47
CA GLU A 126 -14.97 -1.23 -17.82
C GLU A 126 -13.98 -1.31 -18.98
N GLY A 127 -12.68 -1.47 -18.71
CA GLY A 127 -11.65 -1.72 -19.74
C GLY A 127 -10.90 -0.48 -20.25
N TYR A 128 -11.10 0.68 -19.61
CA TYR A 128 -10.32 1.89 -19.88
C TYR A 128 -8.89 1.78 -19.32
N LYS A 129 -8.07 2.81 -19.58
CA LYS A 129 -6.74 2.96 -18.98
C LYS A 129 -6.84 3.91 -17.79
N ALA A 130 -6.38 3.50 -16.62
CA ALA A 130 -6.58 4.24 -15.37
C ALA A 130 -5.25 4.47 -14.63
N PHE A 131 -4.96 5.70 -14.27
CA PHE A 131 -3.68 6.06 -13.66
C PHE A 131 -3.87 6.82 -12.34
N THR A 132 -3.15 6.41 -11.30
CA THR A 132 -3.00 7.21 -10.08
C THR A 132 -1.66 7.93 -10.13
N LEU A 133 -1.69 9.26 -10.12
CA LEU A 133 -0.51 10.11 -10.13
C LEU A 133 -0.15 10.53 -8.69
N ILE A 134 1.06 10.21 -8.25
CA ILE A 134 1.62 10.69 -6.99
C ILE A 134 2.32 12.01 -7.26
N GLY A 135 1.87 13.06 -6.57
CA GLY A 135 2.37 14.41 -6.68
C GLY A 135 3.68 14.65 -5.91
N GLY A 136 4.73 13.89 -6.22
CA GLY A 136 6.01 13.99 -5.49
C GLY A 136 6.63 15.40 -5.52
N SER A 137 6.49 16.13 -6.63
CA SER A 137 7.02 17.49 -6.79
C SER A 137 5.99 18.53 -6.39
N THR A 138 4.75 18.33 -6.80
CA THR A 138 3.63 19.23 -6.49
C THR A 138 3.36 19.31 -4.99
N ALA A 139 3.56 18.22 -4.23
CA ALA A 139 3.42 18.25 -2.78
C ALA A 139 4.45 19.14 -2.07
N LYS A 140 5.64 19.35 -2.65
CA LYS A 140 6.66 20.28 -2.11
C LYS A 140 6.24 21.75 -2.28
N ILE A 141 5.42 22.04 -3.28
CA ILE A 141 4.83 23.36 -3.53
C ILE A 141 3.59 23.54 -2.65
N GLY A 142 2.70 22.56 -2.69
CA GLY A 142 1.44 22.53 -1.95
C GLY A 142 0.29 23.19 -2.71
N ASP A 143 -0.83 22.48 -2.80
CA ASP A 143 -2.07 23.02 -3.34
C ASP A 143 -2.65 24.11 -2.40
N PRO A 144 -2.83 25.37 -2.87
CA PRO A 144 -3.42 26.45 -2.08
C PRO A 144 -4.95 26.35 -1.94
N THR A 145 -5.60 25.42 -2.66
CA THR A 145 -7.06 25.32 -2.72
C THR A 145 -7.70 25.17 -1.34
N GLY A 146 -8.59 26.11 -1.00
CA GLY A 146 -9.41 26.06 0.22
C GLY A 146 -8.64 26.31 1.53
N ARG A 147 -7.45 26.93 1.48
CA ARG A 147 -6.64 27.25 2.67
C ARG A 147 -6.33 28.75 2.75
N LEU A 148 -6.32 29.28 3.98
CA LEU A 148 -5.99 30.68 4.27
C LEU A 148 -4.51 30.88 4.64
N THR A 149 -3.83 29.82 5.08
CA THR A 149 -2.42 29.85 5.46
C THR A 149 -1.62 28.96 4.54
N SER A 150 -0.37 29.36 4.28
CA SER A 150 0.61 28.56 3.56
C SER A 150 0.93 27.26 4.33
N ARG A 151 1.36 26.22 3.61
CA ARG A 151 1.75 24.94 4.25
C ARG A 151 3.10 25.07 4.95
N ASP A 152 3.22 24.45 6.11
CA ASP A 152 4.52 24.18 6.71
C ASP A 152 5.36 23.35 5.74
N LYS A 153 6.63 23.73 5.56
CA LYS A 153 7.55 22.98 4.71
C LYS A 153 7.80 21.61 5.35
N LEU A 154 7.34 20.55 4.69
CA LEU A 154 7.74 19.20 5.05
C LEU A 154 9.24 19.05 4.81
N SER A 155 9.93 18.38 5.75
CA SER A 155 11.30 17.94 5.50
C SER A 155 11.33 17.03 4.27
N SER A 156 12.40 17.06 3.49
CA SER A 156 12.51 16.22 2.30
C SER A 156 12.46 14.73 2.65
N SER A 157 12.95 14.31 3.83
CA SER A 157 12.86 12.92 4.27
C SER A 157 11.45 12.51 4.67
N ASP A 158 10.67 13.36 5.34
CA ASP A 158 9.27 13.07 5.62
C ASP A 158 8.43 13.05 4.33
N ALA A 159 8.72 13.93 3.37
CA ALA A 159 8.07 13.92 2.06
C ALA A 159 8.37 12.63 1.28
N THR A 160 9.63 12.17 1.24
CA THR A 160 10.02 10.91 0.59
C THR A 160 9.42 9.70 1.30
N MET A 161 9.34 9.71 2.64
CA MET A 161 8.64 8.69 3.41
C MET A 161 7.15 8.63 3.05
N ASN A 162 6.45 9.77 3.04
CA ASN A 162 5.03 9.85 2.70
C ASN A 162 4.77 9.35 1.27
N MET A 163 5.57 9.82 0.31
CA MET A 163 5.53 9.39 -1.08
C MET A 163 5.70 7.87 -1.23
N THR A 164 6.67 7.30 -0.51
CA THR A 164 6.92 5.85 -0.51
C THR A 164 5.73 5.09 0.07
N LYS A 165 5.20 5.52 1.23
CA LYS A 165 4.05 4.86 1.86
C LYS A 165 2.79 4.93 0.99
N ILE A 166 2.48 6.09 0.41
CA ILE A 166 1.32 6.25 -0.47
C ILE A 166 1.46 5.39 -1.73
N HIS A 167 2.66 5.31 -2.33
CA HIS A 167 2.89 4.40 -3.46
C HIS A 167 2.56 2.94 -3.14
N TYR A 168 2.96 2.47 -1.95
CA TYR A 168 2.66 1.11 -1.53
C TYR A 168 1.18 0.90 -1.18
N GLN A 169 0.53 1.88 -0.57
CA GLN A 169 -0.92 1.84 -0.35
C GLN A 169 -1.69 1.79 -1.66
N LEU A 170 -1.32 2.59 -2.66
CA LEU A 170 -1.94 2.56 -3.99
C LEU A 170 -1.71 1.22 -4.68
N LYS A 171 -0.52 0.61 -4.56
CA LYS A 171 -0.28 -0.75 -5.07
C LYS A 171 -1.19 -1.77 -4.44
N LYS A 172 -1.30 -1.76 -3.10
CA LYS A 172 -2.20 -2.63 -2.34
C LYS A 172 -3.64 -2.47 -2.82
N LEU A 173 -4.11 -1.22 -2.90
CA LEU A 173 -5.46 -0.89 -3.32
C LEU A 173 -5.75 -1.36 -4.76
N TRP A 174 -4.84 -1.11 -5.70
CA TRP A 174 -4.97 -1.60 -7.08
C TRP A 174 -5.01 -3.13 -7.18
N GLU A 175 -4.25 -3.87 -6.36
CA GLU A 175 -4.33 -5.33 -6.33
C GLU A 175 -5.68 -5.81 -5.75
N ASN A 176 -6.22 -5.13 -4.75
CA ASN A 176 -7.56 -5.42 -4.26
C ASN A 176 -8.65 -5.08 -5.30
N VAL A 177 -8.46 -4.01 -6.09
CA VAL A 177 -9.33 -3.71 -7.25
C VAL A 177 -9.30 -4.83 -8.28
N ASP A 178 -8.14 -5.43 -8.58
CA ASP A 178 -8.05 -6.59 -9.48
C ASP A 178 -8.81 -7.81 -8.92
N ILE A 179 -8.78 -8.03 -7.61
CA ILE A 179 -9.54 -9.09 -6.93
C ILE A 179 -11.03 -8.81 -7.03
N GLN A 180 -11.47 -7.58 -6.76
CA GLN A 180 -12.87 -7.17 -6.86
C GLN A 180 -13.39 -7.26 -8.29
N MET A 181 -12.60 -6.84 -9.29
CA MET A 181 -12.92 -6.97 -10.71
C MET A 181 -13.25 -8.41 -11.07
N ARG A 182 -12.40 -9.37 -10.66
CA ARG A 182 -12.66 -10.82 -10.87
C ARG A 182 -13.90 -11.30 -10.12
N ALA A 183 -14.06 -10.91 -8.86
CA ALA A 183 -15.21 -11.29 -8.04
C ALA A 183 -16.54 -10.77 -8.61
N ARG A 184 -16.52 -9.63 -9.31
CA ARG A 184 -17.66 -9.01 -9.98
C ARG A 184 -17.88 -9.51 -11.41
N GLY A 185 -17.16 -10.55 -11.85
CA GLY A 185 -17.37 -11.20 -13.14
C GLY A 185 -16.83 -10.44 -14.35
N TYR A 186 -15.95 -9.45 -14.16
CA TYR A 186 -15.32 -8.76 -15.29
C TYR A 186 -14.22 -9.62 -15.91
N GLU A 187 -14.35 -9.90 -17.20
CA GLU A 187 -13.37 -10.67 -17.96
C GLU A 187 -12.03 -9.93 -18.13
N ALA A 188 -10.99 -10.70 -18.45
CA ALA A 188 -9.68 -10.16 -18.78
C ALA A 188 -9.72 -9.45 -20.14
N ASP A 189 -9.21 -8.22 -20.20
CA ASP A 189 -9.06 -7.45 -21.44
C ASP A 189 -7.61 -6.98 -21.54
N TRP A 190 -6.93 -7.35 -22.63
CA TRP A 190 -5.52 -7.01 -22.86
C TRP A 190 -5.27 -5.49 -22.90
N ALA A 191 -6.24 -4.72 -23.39
CA ALA A 191 -6.10 -3.26 -23.53
C ALA A 191 -6.53 -2.49 -22.26
N ARG A 192 -7.09 -3.19 -21.25
CA ARG A 192 -7.29 -2.63 -19.91
C ARG A 192 -5.93 -2.38 -19.26
N MET A 193 -5.72 -1.18 -18.72
CA MET A 193 -4.45 -0.81 -18.13
C MET A 193 -4.64 -0.05 -16.82
N ARG A 194 -3.84 -0.40 -15.81
CA ARG A 194 -3.67 0.43 -14.61
C ARG A 194 -2.21 0.82 -14.43
N GLY A 195 -1.96 1.99 -13.87
CA GLY A 195 -0.60 2.45 -13.59
C GLY A 195 -0.52 3.41 -12.41
N ILE A 196 0.63 3.40 -11.73
CA ILE A 196 0.98 4.40 -10.73
C ILE A 196 2.12 5.22 -11.32
N VAL A 197 1.94 6.53 -11.45
CA VAL A 197 2.91 7.47 -12.01
C VAL A 197 3.34 8.43 -10.92
N ASN A 198 4.53 9.01 -11.03
CA ASN A 198 5.00 10.06 -10.12
C ASN A 198 5.51 11.23 -10.96
N ASN A 199 5.03 12.45 -10.66
CA ASN A 199 5.40 13.64 -11.44
C ASN A 199 6.85 14.10 -11.24
N ASN A 200 7.56 13.57 -10.24
CA ASN A 200 9.03 13.70 -10.13
C ASN A 200 9.75 13.16 -11.38
N HIS A 201 9.12 12.28 -12.15
CA HIS A 201 9.69 11.75 -13.38
C HIS A 201 10.08 12.85 -14.37
N TRP A 202 9.25 13.88 -14.51
CA TRP A 202 9.52 15.03 -15.38
C TRP A 202 9.99 16.25 -14.59
N TRP A 203 9.36 16.60 -13.47
CA TRP A 203 9.68 17.84 -12.74
C TRP A 203 11.12 17.96 -12.25
N ASN A 204 11.81 16.85 -12.00
CA ASN A 204 13.22 16.87 -11.61
C ASN A 204 14.15 17.43 -12.69
N LYS A 205 13.73 17.41 -13.97
CA LYS A 205 14.55 17.81 -15.11
C LYS A 205 13.84 18.76 -16.06
N GLN A 206 12.56 19.05 -15.84
CA GLN A 206 11.74 19.89 -16.71
C GLN A 206 12.28 21.33 -16.72
N PRO A 207 12.77 21.85 -17.86
CA PRO A 207 13.23 23.22 -17.93
C PRO A 207 12.07 24.19 -17.75
N MET A 208 12.20 25.13 -16.80
CA MET A 208 11.19 26.17 -16.57
C MET A 208 10.92 27.00 -17.83
N LEU A 209 11.97 27.31 -18.60
CA LEU A 209 11.85 28.05 -19.85
C LEU A 209 10.96 27.34 -20.88
N GLU A 210 11.02 26.00 -20.96
CA GLU A 210 10.17 25.23 -21.87
C GLU A 210 8.70 25.37 -21.47
N VAL A 211 8.38 25.20 -20.18
CA VAL A 211 7.01 25.37 -19.67
C VAL A 211 6.49 26.77 -20.00
N LEU A 212 7.28 27.80 -19.70
CA LEU A 212 6.89 29.20 -19.98
C LEU A 212 6.65 29.45 -21.48
N ARG A 213 7.50 28.92 -22.36
CA ARG A 213 7.34 29.09 -23.82
C ARG A 213 6.14 28.32 -24.37
N ARG A 214 5.90 27.10 -23.87
CA ARG A 214 4.85 26.20 -24.37
C ARG A 214 3.46 26.61 -23.90
N VAL A 215 3.32 27.10 -22.66
CA VAL A 215 2.00 27.40 -22.07
C VAL A 215 1.86 28.81 -21.52
N GLY A 216 2.95 29.45 -21.10
CA GLY A 216 2.91 30.74 -20.40
C GLY A 216 2.34 31.89 -21.23
N GLN A 217 2.43 31.85 -22.57
CA GLN A 217 1.84 32.89 -23.44
C GLN A 217 0.31 32.76 -23.58
N ALA A 218 -0.22 31.54 -23.44
CA ALA A 218 -1.65 31.26 -23.56
C ALA A 218 -2.39 31.47 -22.24
N LEU A 219 -1.74 31.20 -21.10
CA LEU A 219 -2.32 31.39 -19.78
C LEU A 219 -2.35 32.86 -19.39
N ARG A 220 -3.52 33.34 -18.98
CA ARG A 220 -3.71 34.72 -18.53
C ARG A 220 -3.75 34.78 -17.00
N VAL A 221 -2.97 35.71 -16.43
CA VAL A 221 -2.91 35.93 -14.98
C VAL A 221 -4.25 36.39 -14.42
N GLY A 222 -5.02 37.20 -15.16
CA GLY A 222 -6.33 37.71 -14.72
C GLY A 222 -7.32 36.63 -14.31
N PRO A 223 -7.66 35.65 -15.19
CA PRO A 223 -8.47 34.49 -14.83
C PRO A 223 -7.92 33.67 -13.64
N MET A 224 -6.61 33.47 -13.56
CA MET A 224 -5.99 32.74 -12.45
C MET A 224 -6.18 33.46 -11.10
N LEU A 225 -5.96 34.78 -11.06
CA LEU A 225 -6.21 35.62 -9.88
C LEU A 225 -7.70 35.75 -9.56
N SER A 226 -8.57 35.58 -10.55
CA SER A 226 -10.02 35.73 -10.39
C SER A 226 -10.70 34.56 -9.70
N ARG A 227 -9.99 33.46 -9.45
CA ARG A 227 -10.53 32.28 -8.78
C ARG A 227 -10.74 32.53 -7.30
N ASP A 228 -11.85 32.02 -6.77
CA ASP A 228 -12.23 32.23 -5.36
C ASP A 228 -11.16 31.72 -4.38
N THR A 229 -10.45 30.65 -4.71
CA THR A 229 -9.37 30.11 -3.87
C THR A 229 -8.22 31.10 -3.72
N VAL A 230 -7.77 31.67 -4.83
CA VAL A 230 -6.68 32.66 -4.87
C VAL A 230 -7.15 33.98 -4.26
N LYS A 231 -8.33 34.48 -4.64
CA LYS A 231 -8.94 35.69 -4.07
C LYS A 231 -9.06 35.62 -2.55
N ASN A 232 -9.60 34.52 -2.02
CA ASN A 232 -9.78 34.38 -0.58
C ASN A 232 -8.43 34.36 0.15
N LYS A 233 -7.43 33.66 -0.39
CA LYS A 233 -6.09 33.63 0.23
C LYS A 233 -5.40 35.00 0.18
N MET A 234 -5.56 35.75 -0.91
CA MET A 234 -4.99 37.10 -1.06
C MET A 234 -5.68 38.15 -0.19
N THR A 235 -7.00 38.04 0.02
CA THR A 235 -7.78 39.06 0.75
C THR A 235 -7.93 38.79 2.23
N LYS A 236 -7.98 37.51 2.63
CA LYS A 236 -8.25 37.08 4.02
C LYS A 236 -7.11 36.25 4.63
N GLY A 237 -6.11 35.86 3.85
CA GLY A 237 -5.00 35.01 4.27
C GLY A 237 -3.66 35.72 4.28
N ASP A 238 -2.58 34.94 4.27
CA ASP A 238 -1.18 35.40 4.26
C ASP A 238 -0.66 35.78 2.85
N GLY A 239 -1.56 35.86 1.87
CA GLY A 239 -1.19 36.03 0.47
C GLY A 239 -0.91 34.70 -0.24
N VAL A 240 -0.71 34.76 -1.56
CA VAL A 240 -0.35 33.60 -2.39
C VAL A 240 1.10 33.75 -2.84
N SER A 241 1.95 32.78 -2.52
CA SER A 241 3.32 32.79 -3.01
C SER A 241 3.36 32.48 -4.51
N PHE A 242 4.43 32.90 -5.21
CA PHE A 242 4.59 32.56 -6.63
C PHE A 242 4.63 31.04 -6.87
N ALA A 243 5.18 30.28 -5.92
CA ALA A 243 5.21 28.82 -5.95
C ALA A 243 3.78 28.25 -5.94
N GLU A 244 2.95 28.63 -4.96
CA GLU A 244 1.54 28.20 -4.89
C GLU A 244 0.72 28.69 -6.09
N PHE A 245 0.98 29.91 -6.57
CA PHE A 245 0.33 30.44 -7.77
C PHE A 245 0.67 29.62 -9.03
N SER A 246 1.86 29.02 -9.07
CA SER A 246 2.31 28.17 -10.17
C SER A 246 1.77 26.72 -10.07
N TYR A 247 1.20 26.32 -8.94
CA TYR A 247 0.70 24.96 -8.71
C TYR A 247 -0.29 24.48 -9.79
N PRO A 248 -1.33 25.25 -10.19
CA PRO A 248 -2.27 24.80 -11.21
C PRO A 248 -1.60 24.60 -12.58
N ILE A 249 -0.54 25.35 -12.88
CA ILE A 249 0.24 25.19 -14.12
C ILE A 249 0.99 23.87 -14.06
N MET A 250 1.61 23.54 -12.92
CA MET A 250 2.30 22.26 -12.74
C MET A 250 1.33 21.08 -12.85
N GLN A 251 0.17 21.14 -12.20
CA GLN A 251 -0.85 20.09 -12.32
C GLN A 251 -1.38 19.97 -13.76
N GLY A 252 -1.48 21.07 -14.51
CA GLY A 252 -1.83 21.04 -15.93
C GLY A 252 -0.75 20.43 -16.81
N TRP A 253 0.53 20.69 -16.53
CA TRP A 253 1.64 20.08 -17.24
C TRP A 253 1.73 18.58 -16.94
N ASP A 254 1.43 18.16 -15.71
CA ASP A 254 1.27 16.74 -15.37
C ASP A 254 0.23 16.05 -16.26
N TRP A 255 -0.88 16.73 -16.54
CA TRP A 255 -1.89 16.22 -17.46
C TRP A 255 -1.35 16.14 -18.90
N PHE A 256 -0.62 17.16 -19.36
CA PHE A 256 0.01 17.14 -20.69
C PHE A 256 0.97 15.96 -20.85
N GLU A 257 1.81 15.69 -19.85
CA GLU A 257 2.72 14.54 -19.82
C GLU A 257 1.96 13.20 -19.87
N LEU A 258 0.89 13.06 -19.08
CA LEU A 258 0.06 11.85 -19.10
C LEU A 258 -0.71 11.69 -20.41
N PHE A 259 -1.16 12.79 -21.03
CA PHE A 259 -1.74 12.79 -22.37
C PHE A 259 -0.71 12.30 -23.39
N TYR A 260 0.47 12.91 -23.40
CA TYR A 260 1.56 12.62 -24.34
C TYR A 260 2.05 11.17 -24.23
N GLN A 261 2.31 10.70 -23.01
CA GLN A 261 2.91 9.39 -22.77
C GLN A 261 1.90 8.24 -22.77
N ARG A 262 0.65 8.48 -22.33
CA ARG A 262 -0.33 7.42 -22.03
C ARG A 262 -1.68 7.60 -22.70
N GLY A 263 -1.91 8.70 -23.41
CA GLY A 263 -3.20 9.02 -24.04
C GLY A 263 -4.30 9.31 -23.02
N VAL A 264 -3.94 9.89 -21.87
CA VAL A 264 -4.89 10.30 -20.83
C VAL A 264 -5.64 11.55 -21.29
N GLN A 265 -6.94 11.42 -21.53
CA GLN A 265 -7.82 12.52 -21.94
C GLN A 265 -8.75 12.97 -20.82
N MET A 266 -8.80 12.25 -19.69
CA MET A 266 -9.70 12.56 -18.58
C MET A 266 -8.98 12.78 -17.25
N GLN A 267 -9.24 13.91 -16.58
CA GLN A 267 -8.87 14.13 -15.18
C GLN A 267 -10.09 14.00 -14.28
N ILE A 268 -9.94 13.22 -13.20
CA ILE A 268 -10.94 13.10 -12.15
C ILE A 268 -10.36 13.71 -10.87
N GLY A 269 -11.11 14.60 -10.22
CA GLY A 269 -10.66 15.28 -9.00
C GLY A 269 -11.70 15.32 -7.90
N GLY A 270 -11.25 15.67 -6.69
CA GLY A 270 -12.14 16.02 -5.58
C GLY A 270 -13.00 17.25 -5.91
N SER A 271 -14.02 17.51 -5.10
CA SER A 271 -14.94 18.65 -5.27
C SER A 271 -14.25 20.02 -5.31
N ASP A 272 -13.06 20.11 -4.73
CA ASP A 272 -12.21 21.28 -4.60
C ASP A 272 -11.24 21.45 -5.79
N GLN A 273 -11.05 20.42 -6.61
CA GLN A 273 -10.09 20.42 -7.72
C GLN A 273 -10.62 21.05 -9.01
N TYR A 274 -11.88 21.53 -9.05
CA TYR A 274 -12.49 22.04 -10.28
C TYR A 274 -11.67 23.15 -10.95
N GLY A 275 -11.22 24.14 -10.16
CA GLY A 275 -10.40 25.23 -10.68
C GLY A 275 -9.07 24.75 -11.28
N ASN A 276 -8.44 23.77 -10.63
CA ASN A 276 -7.18 23.19 -11.12
C ASN A 276 -7.40 22.36 -12.41
N ILE A 277 -8.52 21.63 -12.51
CA ILE A 277 -8.89 20.88 -13.72
C ILE A 277 -9.11 21.83 -14.91
N ILE A 278 -9.82 22.95 -14.70
CA ILE A 278 -10.03 23.96 -15.75
C ILE A 278 -8.69 24.56 -16.22
N SER A 279 -7.81 24.92 -15.27
CA SER A 279 -6.43 25.31 -15.61
C SER A 279 -5.69 24.22 -16.38
N GLY A 280 -5.86 22.97 -15.97
CA GLY A 280 -5.23 21.83 -16.63
C GLY A 280 -5.64 21.71 -18.09
N LEU A 281 -6.92 21.90 -18.40
CA LEU A 281 -7.40 21.91 -19.79
C LEU A 281 -6.76 23.02 -20.63
N GLU A 282 -6.65 24.24 -20.07
CA GLU A 282 -6.00 25.36 -20.75
C GLU A 282 -4.51 25.09 -21.01
N VAL A 283 -3.80 24.55 -20.01
CA VAL A 283 -2.39 24.17 -20.09
C VAL A 283 -2.17 23.08 -21.13
N VAL A 284 -2.96 22.00 -21.09
CA VAL A 284 -2.88 20.88 -22.04
C VAL A 284 -3.13 21.36 -23.46
N LYS A 285 -4.18 22.17 -23.66
CA LYS A 285 -4.50 22.74 -24.96
C LYS A 285 -3.36 23.60 -25.49
N ALA A 286 -2.87 24.55 -24.68
CA ALA A 286 -1.76 25.41 -25.05
C ALA A 286 -0.49 24.62 -25.38
N ALA A 287 -0.15 23.61 -24.58
CA ALA A 287 1.03 22.78 -24.79
C ALA A 287 0.92 21.98 -26.10
N ARG A 288 -0.26 21.42 -26.41
CA ARG A 288 -0.49 20.69 -27.65
C ARG A 288 -0.41 21.59 -28.88
N ASP A 289 -1.01 22.77 -28.82
CA ASP A 289 -1.07 23.72 -29.93
C ASP A 289 0.31 24.34 -30.24
N SER A 290 1.14 24.53 -29.20
CA SER A 290 2.47 25.14 -29.28
C SER A 290 3.62 24.17 -29.62
N GLU A 291 3.33 22.91 -29.91
CA GLU A 291 4.35 21.91 -30.26
C GLU A 291 5.12 22.31 -31.52
N PRO A 292 6.45 22.54 -31.44
CA PRO A 292 7.23 22.98 -32.57
C PRO A 292 7.46 21.89 -33.62
N ASP A 293 7.56 20.61 -33.25
CA ASP A 293 7.90 19.55 -34.20
C ASP A 293 6.67 19.15 -35.06
N PRO A 294 6.69 19.37 -36.39
CA PRO A 294 5.59 19.01 -37.27
C PRO A 294 5.22 17.51 -37.25
N GLN A 295 6.16 16.61 -36.94
CA GLN A 295 5.87 15.18 -36.83
C GLN A 295 5.06 14.89 -35.57
N GLU A 296 5.48 15.42 -34.43
CA GLU A 296 4.78 15.26 -33.15
C GLU A 296 3.41 15.93 -33.17
N ARG A 297 3.27 17.07 -33.86
CA ARG A 297 1.96 17.75 -34.04
C ARG A 297 0.89 16.84 -34.63
N GLN A 298 1.25 15.90 -35.50
CA GLN A 298 0.28 14.96 -36.09
C GLN A 298 -0.36 14.03 -35.05
N HIS A 299 0.33 13.80 -33.94
CA HIS A 299 -0.11 12.91 -32.87
C HIS A 299 -0.80 13.65 -31.72
N ILE A 300 -0.38 14.89 -31.45
CA ILE A 300 -0.80 15.58 -30.23
C ILE A 300 -1.76 16.74 -30.46
N VAL A 301 -1.71 17.44 -31.60
CA VAL A 301 -2.65 18.54 -31.89
C VAL A 301 -4.05 17.97 -32.15
N PRO A 302 -5.10 18.50 -31.52
CA PRO A 302 -6.47 18.02 -31.73
C PRO A 302 -6.91 18.22 -33.18
N LYS A 303 -7.56 17.21 -33.77
CA LYS A 303 -8.10 17.24 -35.14
C LYS A 303 -9.63 17.27 -35.15
N THR A 304 -10.22 16.77 -34.07
CA THR A 304 -11.66 16.62 -33.85
C THR A 304 -11.99 17.04 -32.43
N VAL A 305 -13.26 17.38 -32.18
CA VAL A 305 -13.74 17.72 -30.83
C VAL A 305 -13.51 16.58 -29.81
N MET A 306 -13.47 15.33 -30.29
CA MET A 306 -13.21 14.14 -29.46
C MET A 306 -11.71 13.95 -29.12
N ASP A 307 -10.81 14.74 -29.72
CA ASP A 307 -9.40 14.78 -29.35
C ASP A 307 -9.13 15.75 -28.19
N GLU A 308 -10.13 16.53 -27.78
CA GLU A 308 -10.01 17.40 -26.61
C GLU A 308 -9.97 16.59 -25.32
N CYS A 309 -9.33 17.17 -24.30
CA CYS A 309 -9.35 16.61 -22.95
C CYS A 309 -10.61 17.08 -22.22
N VAL A 310 -11.06 16.30 -21.25
CA VAL A 310 -12.23 16.57 -20.42
C VAL A 310 -11.92 16.27 -18.97
N GLY A 311 -12.68 16.82 -18.03
CA GLY A 311 -12.53 16.45 -16.62
C GLY A 311 -13.84 16.53 -15.87
N PHE A 312 -13.87 15.96 -14.67
CA PHE A 312 -15.00 16.16 -13.77
C PHE A 312 -14.56 16.03 -12.31
N THR A 313 -15.38 16.59 -11.42
CA THR A 313 -15.19 16.49 -9.97
C THR A 313 -16.23 15.58 -9.34
N VAL A 314 -15.83 14.91 -8.26
CA VAL A 314 -16.73 14.16 -7.39
C VAL A 314 -17.39 15.07 -6.35
N PRO A 315 -18.60 14.74 -5.84
CA PRO A 315 -19.26 15.54 -4.82
C PRO A 315 -18.45 15.63 -3.53
N LEU A 316 -18.58 16.74 -2.81
CA LEU A 316 -18.09 16.79 -1.43
C LEU A 316 -19.04 15.96 -0.57
N LEU A 317 -18.51 14.95 0.12
CA LEU A 317 -19.30 14.21 1.09
C LEU A 317 -19.22 14.90 2.45
N THR A 318 -20.40 15.27 2.94
CA THR A 318 -20.64 15.73 4.30
C THR A 318 -21.57 14.74 4.99
N ASP A 319 -21.36 14.50 6.28
CA ASP A 319 -22.33 13.76 7.08
C ASP A 319 -23.54 14.65 7.45
N SER A 320 -24.53 14.08 8.14
CA SER A 320 -25.72 14.78 8.62
C SER A 320 -25.42 15.91 9.61
N SER A 321 -24.24 15.91 10.24
CA SER A 321 -23.76 17.00 11.11
C SER A 321 -23.08 18.14 10.33
N GLY A 322 -22.92 17.99 9.02
CA GLY A 322 -22.19 18.92 8.15
C GLY A 322 -20.66 18.74 8.19
N ALA A 323 -20.15 17.74 8.93
CA ALA A 323 -18.72 17.46 8.97
C ALA A 323 -18.25 16.74 7.70
N LYS A 324 -17.01 17.02 7.27
CA LYS A 324 -16.42 16.38 6.09
C LYS A 324 -16.30 14.86 6.31
N PHE A 325 -16.78 14.09 5.35
CA PHE A 325 -16.73 12.63 5.37
C PHE A 325 -15.29 12.13 5.53
N GLY A 326 -15.12 11.14 6.40
CA GLY A 326 -13.82 10.57 6.74
C GLY A 326 -13.11 11.24 7.90
N LYS A 327 -13.79 12.15 8.63
CA LYS A 327 -13.36 12.63 9.94
C LYS A 327 -14.29 12.07 11.02
N SER A 328 -13.73 11.49 12.08
CA SER A 328 -14.45 11.02 13.27
C SER A 328 -13.81 11.67 14.50
N ALA A 329 -14.61 12.42 15.27
CA ALA A 329 -14.14 13.14 16.48
C ALA A 329 -12.84 13.95 16.27
N GLY A 330 -12.70 14.59 15.11
CA GLY A 330 -11.51 15.38 14.73
C GLY A 330 -10.38 14.59 14.05
N ASN A 331 -10.38 13.27 14.10
CA ASN A 331 -9.35 12.42 13.47
C ASN A 331 -9.78 11.86 12.11
N ALA A 332 -8.85 11.80 11.16
CA ALA A 332 -9.09 11.17 9.86
C ALA A 332 -9.18 9.63 10.00
N ILE A 333 -10.05 9.01 9.19
CA ILE A 333 -10.12 7.55 9.06
C ILE A 333 -9.11 7.10 8.00
N TRP A 334 -7.96 6.64 8.47
CA TRP A 334 -6.83 6.26 7.61
C TRP A 334 -7.02 4.87 7.00
N LEU A 335 -6.43 4.65 5.82
CA LEU A 335 -6.37 3.33 5.18
C LEU A 335 -5.25 2.46 5.77
N ASP A 336 -4.30 3.06 6.50
CA ASP A 336 -3.23 2.38 7.20
C ASP A 336 -3.77 1.69 8.47
N PRO A 337 -3.73 0.34 8.57
CA PRO A 337 -4.22 -0.38 9.75
C PRO A 337 -3.47 -0.02 11.05
N TYR A 338 -2.25 0.54 10.94
CA TYR A 338 -1.47 0.98 12.10
C TYR A 338 -1.87 2.38 12.60
N GLN A 339 -2.66 3.14 11.84
CA GLN A 339 -3.20 4.44 12.25
C GLN A 339 -4.70 4.36 12.58
N THR A 340 -5.46 3.57 11.82
CA THR A 340 -6.85 3.26 12.13
C THR A 340 -7.01 1.75 12.06
N SER A 341 -7.33 1.10 13.19
CA SER A 341 -7.49 -0.34 13.21
C SER A 341 -8.58 -0.79 12.23
N VAL A 342 -8.48 -2.00 11.68
CA VAL A 342 -9.51 -2.52 10.76
C VAL A 342 -10.88 -2.56 11.45
N PHE A 343 -10.90 -2.83 12.76
CA PHE A 343 -12.12 -2.78 13.57
C PHE A 343 -12.73 -1.38 13.61
N ASP A 344 -11.93 -0.33 13.86
CA ASP A 344 -12.41 1.06 13.90
C ASP A 344 -12.82 1.55 12.52
N PHE A 345 -12.07 1.15 11.49
CA PHE A 345 -12.37 1.41 10.08
C PHE A 345 -13.73 0.81 9.70
N TYR A 346 -13.95 -0.47 9.99
CA TYR A 346 -15.24 -1.13 9.79
C TYR A 346 -16.35 -0.43 10.58
N GLY A 347 -16.08 -0.12 11.86
CA GLY A 347 -17.03 0.57 12.74
C GLY A 347 -17.44 1.95 12.22
N TYR A 348 -16.55 2.68 11.55
CA TYR A 348 -16.89 3.97 10.94
C TYR A 348 -18.02 3.86 9.91
N PHE A 349 -18.00 2.80 9.09
CA PHE A 349 -19.04 2.53 8.10
C PHE A 349 -20.31 1.91 8.71
N VAL A 350 -20.18 1.09 9.77
CA VAL A 350 -21.35 0.56 10.50
C VAL A 350 -22.16 1.67 11.20
N ARG A 351 -21.50 2.77 11.57
CA ARG A 351 -22.13 3.92 12.23
C ARG A 351 -22.77 4.94 11.27
N ARG A 352 -22.78 4.68 9.96
CA ARG A 352 -23.41 5.57 8.98
C ARG A 352 -24.93 5.58 9.17
N THR A 353 -25.55 6.73 8.94
CA THR A 353 -27.00 6.88 9.11
C THR A 353 -27.77 6.16 8.01
N ASP A 354 -29.05 5.87 8.26
CA ASP A 354 -29.92 5.19 7.30
C ASP A 354 -30.15 6.06 6.04
N GLU A 355 -30.12 7.38 6.18
CA GLU A 355 -30.33 8.33 5.07
C GLU A 355 -29.13 8.38 4.11
N GLU A 356 -27.90 8.14 4.61
CA GLU A 356 -26.69 8.24 3.79
C GLU A 356 -26.23 6.89 3.24
N VAL A 357 -26.61 5.76 3.85
CA VAL A 357 -26.03 4.44 3.55
C VAL A 357 -26.22 4.01 2.09
N GLU A 358 -27.38 4.27 1.48
CA GLU A 358 -27.62 3.92 0.07
C GLU A 358 -26.68 4.71 -0.86
N LYS A 359 -26.53 6.01 -0.61
CA LYS A 359 -25.61 6.88 -1.35
C LYS A 359 -24.18 6.39 -1.20
N LEU A 360 -23.77 6.00 0.01
CA LEU A 360 -22.43 5.48 0.26
C LEU A 360 -22.19 4.11 -0.38
N LEU A 361 -23.20 3.24 -0.43
CA LEU A 361 -23.14 1.98 -1.19
C LEU A 361 -22.88 2.25 -2.67
N LYS A 362 -23.57 3.24 -3.27
CA LYS A 362 -23.34 3.65 -4.65
C LYS A 362 -21.91 4.21 -4.85
N LEU A 363 -21.42 5.01 -3.92
CA LEU A 363 -20.14 5.73 -4.08
C LEU A 363 -18.89 4.92 -3.73
N PHE A 364 -18.96 3.95 -2.80
CA PHE A 364 -17.77 3.28 -2.25
C PHE A 364 -17.71 1.78 -2.52
N THR A 365 -18.66 1.22 -3.26
CA THR A 365 -18.68 -0.21 -3.60
C THR A 365 -18.74 -0.45 -5.10
N PHE A 366 -18.39 -1.68 -5.50
CA PHE A 366 -18.60 -2.20 -6.85
C PHE A 366 -19.90 -3.02 -6.98
N MET A 367 -20.84 -2.85 -6.03
CA MET A 367 -22.14 -3.55 -6.09
C MET A 367 -22.98 -3.00 -7.26
N PRO A 368 -23.57 -3.87 -8.11
CA PRO A 368 -24.57 -3.46 -9.09
C PRO A 368 -25.74 -2.74 -8.40
N THR A 369 -26.35 -1.76 -9.07
CA THR A 369 -27.46 -1.00 -8.47
C THR A 369 -28.62 -1.91 -8.05
N SER A 370 -28.90 -2.98 -8.81
CA SER A 370 -29.92 -3.98 -8.46
C SER A 370 -29.61 -4.74 -7.16
N GLU A 371 -28.34 -4.99 -6.84
CA GLU A 371 -27.92 -5.59 -5.57
C GLU A 371 -28.08 -4.59 -4.42
N ILE A 372 -27.75 -3.31 -4.66
CA ILE A 372 -27.96 -2.23 -3.69
C ILE A 372 -29.44 -2.11 -3.35
N THR A 373 -30.33 -2.10 -4.35
CA THR A 373 -31.79 -2.06 -4.13
C THR A 373 -32.27 -3.21 -3.25
N LYS A 374 -31.82 -4.44 -3.52
CA LYS A 374 -32.17 -5.62 -2.69
C LYS A 374 -31.69 -5.48 -1.23
N VAL A 375 -30.47 -4.99 -1.03
CA VAL A 375 -29.94 -4.75 0.32
C VAL A 375 -30.73 -3.67 1.05
N MET A 376 -31.15 -2.62 0.35
CA MET A 376 -32.01 -1.59 0.94
C MET A 376 -33.42 -2.10 1.25
N GLU A 377 -34.01 -2.93 0.39
CA GLU A 377 -35.29 -3.60 0.65
C GLU A 377 -35.23 -4.50 1.91
N GLU A 378 -34.13 -5.21 2.11
CA GLU A 378 -33.90 -6.00 3.32
C GLU A 378 -33.71 -5.10 4.55
N HIS A 379 -32.95 -4.02 4.40
CA HIS A 379 -32.68 -3.06 5.48
C HIS A 379 -33.93 -2.35 5.97
N VAL A 380 -34.83 -1.94 5.06
CA VAL A 380 -36.09 -1.25 5.41
C VAL A 380 -37.02 -2.14 6.25
N LYS A 381 -36.94 -3.46 6.12
CA LYS A 381 -37.74 -4.39 6.95
C LYS A 381 -37.35 -4.33 8.43
N ASP A 382 -36.07 -4.12 8.70
CA ASP A 382 -35.55 -4.04 10.07
C ASP A 382 -34.25 -3.21 10.12
N PRO A 383 -34.35 -1.87 10.16
CA PRO A 383 -33.19 -0.98 10.17
C PRO A 383 -32.28 -1.20 11.39
N SER A 384 -32.83 -1.75 12.49
CA SER A 384 -32.08 -2.02 13.72
C SER A 384 -30.95 -3.04 13.51
N LYS A 385 -31.09 -3.94 12.53
CA LYS A 385 -30.06 -4.92 12.14
C LYS A 385 -28.90 -4.32 11.36
N ARG A 386 -29.03 -3.08 10.88
CA ARG A 386 -27.99 -2.35 10.13
C ARG A 386 -27.44 -3.13 8.93
N VAL A 387 -28.32 -3.82 8.20
CA VAL A 387 -27.93 -4.72 7.10
C VAL A 387 -27.17 -3.94 6.03
N ALA A 388 -27.67 -2.77 5.63
CA ALA A 388 -27.02 -1.93 4.63
C ALA A 388 -25.66 -1.40 5.09
N GLN A 389 -25.53 -0.98 6.36
CA GLN A 389 -24.28 -0.46 6.90
C GLN A 389 -23.23 -1.57 7.06
N HIS A 390 -23.63 -2.78 7.44
CA HIS A 390 -22.74 -3.93 7.47
C HIS A 390 -22.28 -4.32 6.07
N ALA A 391 -23.17 -4.28 5.07
CA ALA A 391 -22.79 -4.51 3.68
C ALA A 391 -21.77 -3.45 3.20
N LEU A 392 -22.02 -2.17 3.46
CA LEU A 392 -21.10 -1.08 3.15
C LEU A 392 -19.74 -1.28 3.83
N ALA A 393 -19.73 -1.54 5.14
CA ALA A 393 -18.51 -1.73 5.90
C ALA A 393 -17.69 -2.92 5.39
N ARG A 394 -18.37 -4.03 5.05
CA ARG A 394 -17.74 -5.23 4.49
C ARG A 394 -17.12 -4.96 3.12
N GLU A 395 -17.84 -4.33 2.20
CA GLU A 395 -17.34 -4.04 0.85
C GLU A 395 -16.13 -3.10 0.88
N VAL A 396 -16.22 -2.00 1.64
CA VAL A 396 -15.13 -1.02 1.71
C VAL A 396 -13.92 -1.58 2.46
N ALA A 397 -14.12 -2.31 3.56
CA ALA A 397 -13.02 -2.99 4.24
C ALA A 397 -12.38 -4.06 3.36
N THR A 398 -13.16 -4.79 2.54
CA THR A 398 -12.64 -5.78 1.60
C THR A 398 -11.79 -5.11 0.52
N LEU A 399 -12.22 -3.95 0.01
CA LEU A 399 -11.45 -3.18 -0.95
C LEU A 399 -10.12 -2.66 -0.37
N VAL A 400 -10.11 -2.19 0.87
CA VAL A 400 -8.92 -1.54 1.47
C VAL A 400 -7.98 -2.54 2.15
N HIS A 401 -8.52 -3.45 2.95
CA HIS A 401 -7.77 -4.37 3.82
C HIS A 401 -7.78 -5.82 3.34
N GLY A 402 -8.66 -6.17 2.39
CA GLY A 402 -8.84 -7.52 1.88
C GLY A 402 -9.94 -8.30 2.60
N GLN A 403 -10.39 -9.40 1.98
CA GLN A 403 -11.55 -10.18 2.44
C GLN A 403 -11.38 -10.76 3.84
N GLN A 404 -10.19 -11.25 4.18
CA GLN A 404 -9.91 -11.91 5.45
C GLN A 404 -10.09 -10.94 6.63
N GLU A 405 -9.47 -9.77 6.53
CA GLU A 405 -9.55 -8.70 7.53
C GLU A 405 -10.97 -8.13 7.66
N ALA A 406 -11.66 -7.93 6.53
CA ALA A 406 -13.06 -7.48 6.53
C ALA A 406 -14.00 -8.49 7.23
N THR A 407 -13.81 -9.79 6.99
CA THR A 407 -14.61 -10.85 7.62
C THR A 407 -14.33 -10.95 9.12
N ALA A 408 -13.08 -10.76 9.54
CA ALA A 408 -12.71 -10.74 10.95
C ALA A 408 -13.35 -9.56 11.69
N ALA A 409 -13.26 -8.36 11.10
CA ALA A 409 -13.88 -7.15 11.67
C ALA A 409 -15.42 -7.27 11.73
N GLU A 410 -16.05 -7.81 10.69
CA GLU A 410 -17.50 -8.08 10.69
C GLU A 410 -17.91 -8.98 11.84
N LYS A 411 -17.20 -10.10 12.06
CA LYS A 411 -17.48 -11.02 13.17
C LYS A 411 -17.34 -10.33 14.52
N GLN A 412 -16.30 -9.52 14.72
CA GLN A 412 -16.09 -8.77 15.95
C GLN A 412 -17.23 -7.77 16.22
N HIS A 413 -17.67 -7.02 15.21
CA HIS A 413 -18.79 -6.09 15.34
C HIS A 413 -20.10 -6.80 15.66
N ARG A 414 -20.40 -7.93 14.99
CA ARG A 414 -21.60 -8.73 15.28
C ARG A 414 -21.60 -9.30 16.70
N LEU A 415 -20.44 -9.76 17.20
CA LEU A 415 -20.29 -10.26 18.57
C LEU A 415 -20.46 -9.17 19.63
N MET A 416 -20.01 -7.94 19.37
CA MET A 416 -20.24 -6.82 20.30
C MET A 416 -21.71 -6.42 20.37
N TYR A 417 -22.43 -6.53 19.25
CA TYR A 417 -23.86 -6.17 19.19
C TYR A 417 -24.79 -7.24 19.76
N SER A 418 -24.39 -8.53 19.74
CA SER A 418 -25.21 -9.64 20.25
C SER A 418 -25.18 -9.78 21.79
N GLY A 419 -24.49 -8.90 22.51
CA GLY A 419 -24.43 -8.91 23.98
C GLY A 419 -23.70 -10.11 24.60
N GLN A 420 -23.13 -11.01 23.79
CA GLN A 420 -22.46 -12.24 24.26
C GLN A 420 -21.04 -12.02 24.83
N MET A 421 -20.55 -10.78 24.90
CA MET A 421 -19.32 -10.44 25.61
C MET A 421 -19.58 -9.39 26.69
N ALA A 422 -19.63 -9.83 27.95
CA ALA A 422 -19.68 -8.97 29.15
C ALA A 422 -18.37 -8.18 29.38
N ASN A 423 -17.32 -8.45 28.60
CA ASN A 423 -16.08 -7.68 28.63
C ASN A 423 -15.30 -7.95 27.33
N PRO A 424 -15.53 -7.21 26.24
CA PRO A 424 -14.73 -7.41 25.05
C PRO A 424 -13.30 -6.99 25.40
N GLN A 425 -12.35 -7.94 25.33
CA GLN A 425 -10.98 -7.57 24.98
C GLN A 425 -11.04 -7.06 23.54
N VAL A 426 -11.60 -5.85 23.36
CA VAL A 426 -11.38 -5.04 22.18
C VAL A 426 -9.88 -4.90 22.16
N PRO A 427 -9.19 -5.42 21.15
CA PRO A 427 -7.78 -5.18 21.10
C PRO A 427 -7.66 -3.67 20.93
N ARG A 428 -7.25 -2.93 21.96
CA ARG A 428 -7.00 -1.49 21.84
C ARG A 428 -5.99 -1.31 20.72
N LEU A 429 -5.75 -0.11 20.21
CA LEU A 429 -4.69 0.12 19.21
C LEU A 429 -3.33 -0.51 19.62
N LYS A 430 -3.11 -0.72 20.93
CA LYS A 430 -1.99 -1.47 21.51
C LYS A 430 -2.13 -2.99 21.39
N ASP A 431 -3.32 -3.55 21.53
CA ASP A 431 -3.56 -4.99 21.62
C ASP A 431 -3.89 -5.67 20.28
N ALA A 432 -4.39 -4.93 19.27
CA ALA A 432 -4.47 -5.45 17.89
C ALA A 432 -3.05 -5.74 17.34
N ILE A 433 -2.04 -5.19 18.00
CA ILE A 433 -0.61 -5.36 17.78
C ILE A 433 0.01 -6.38 18.77
N THR A 434 -0.68 -6.86 19.82
CA THR A 434 -0.05 -7.70 20.88
C THR A 434 -0.14 -9.22 20.67
N GLY A 435 -0.46 -9.70 19.47
CA GLY A 435 -0.13 -11.10 19.13
C GLY A 435 1.35 -11.28 18.76
N GLY A 436 2.03 -10.22 18.32
CA GLY A 436 3.40 -10.31 17.83
C GLY A 436 4.01 -8.98 17.38
N ASP A 437 5.34 -8.97 17.25
CA ASP A 437 6.12 -7.82 16.76
C ASP A 437 5.59 -7.32 15.38
N PRO A 438 5.11 -6.07 15.24
CA PRO A 438 4.52 -5.54 14.01
C PRO A 438 5.50 -5.44 12.84
N TYR A 439 6.80 -5.57 13.13
CA TYR A 439 7.88 -5.58 12.13
C TYR A 439 8.26 -6.99 11.69
N LYS A 440 7.69 -8.03 12.32
CA LYS A 440 8.08 -9.41 12.11
C LYS A 440 7.16 -10.11 11.13
N VAL A 441 7.77 -10.79 10.15
CA VAL A 441 7.06 -11.70 9.25
C VAL A 441 6.80 -13.02 9.97
N ILE A 442 5.59 -13.55 9.87
CA ILE A 442 5.23 -14.88 10.39
C ILE A 442 5.93 -15.94 9.52
N PRO A 443 6.83 -16.77 10.08
CA PRO A 443 7.53 -17.81 9.31
C PRO A 443 6.56 -18.80 8.65
N GLY A 444 6.76 -19.10 7.37
CA GLY A 444 5.93 -20.05 6.61
C GLY A 444 4.68 -19.45 5.95
N GLN A 445 4.28 -18.23 6.31
CA GLN A 445 3.16 -17.53 5.65
C GLN A 445 3.67 -16.71 4.46
N GLN A 446 3.01 -16.83 3.30
CA GLN A 446 3.33 -16.00 2.14
C GLN A 446 2.98 -14.53 2.39
N VAL A 447 3.94 -13.62 2.16
CA VAL A 447 3.74 -12.18 2.30
C VAL A 447 3.09 -11.62 1.04
N THR A 448 1.94 -11.00 1.24
CA THR A 448 1.12 -10.25 0.28
C THR A 448 1.04 -8.79 0.74
N TRP A 449 0.40 -7.89 -0.02
CA TRP A 449 0.18 -6.52 0.48
C TRP A 449 -0.84 -6.42 1.62
N ASN A 450 -1.70 -7.43 1.82
CA ASN A 450 -2.74 -7.39 2.85
C ASN A 450 -2.20 -7.81 4.22
N ASN A 451 -1.21 -8.70 4.27
CA ASN A 451 -0.55 -9.15 5.51
C ASN A 451 0.91 -8.65 5.65
N ALA A 452 1.30 -7.64 4.86
CA ALA A 452 2.64 -7.07 4.97
C ALA A 452 2.83 -6.42 6.36
N PRO A 453 3.97 -6.66 7.03
CA PRO A 453 4.30 -6.01 8.29
C PRO A 453 4.46 -4.49 8.12
N ARG A 454 4.52 -3.77 9.24
CA ARG A 454 4.61 -2.30 9.25
C ARG A 454 5.81 -1.82 8.44
N ILE A 455 5.55 -0.83 7.58
CA ILE A 455 6.54 -0.29 6.65
C ILE A 455 7.47 0.70 7.38
N ASP A 456 6.93 1.61 8.18
CA ASP A 456 7.67 2.66 8.87
C ASP A 456 8.23 2.21 10.23
N MET A 457 9.52 2.43 10.43
CA MET A 457 10.26 2.04 11.63
C MET A 457 11.27 3.12 12.01
N ILE A 458 11.60 3.24 13.29
CA ILE A 458 12.74 4.02 13.77
C ILE A 458 13.87 3.07 14.20
N LEU A 459 15.12 3.43 13.94
CA LEU A 459 16.29 2.69 14.43
C LEU A 459 17.38 3.66 14.92
N PRO A 460 18.19 3.24 15.91
CA PRO A 460 19.23 4.10 16.46
C PRO A 460 20.40 4.32 15.50
N GLU A 461 20.99 5.51 15.56
CA GLU A 461 22.17 5.90 14.78
C GLU A 461 23.35 4.93 14.96
N SER A 462 23.63 4.47 16.20
CA SER A 462 24.72 3.53 16.47
C SER A 462 24.59 2.18 15.74
N LEU A 463 23.36 1.77 15.42
CA LEU A 463 23.08 0.57 14.64
C LEU A 463 23.25 0.83 13.15
N ILE A 464 22.69 1.92 12.63
CA ILE A 464 22.69 2.22 11.20
C ILE A 464 24.10 2.57 10.73
N MET A 465 24.80 3.45 11.44
CA MET A 465 26.14 3.93 11.06
C MET A 465 27.25 2.98 11.53
N GLY A 466 27.02 2.26 12.64
CA GLY A 466 28.07 1.47 13.31
C GLY A 466 28.08 -0.03 13.02
N LYS A 467 27.10 -0.57 12.26
CA LYS A 467 26.99 -2.03 12.03
C LYS A 467 26.85 -2.37 10.54
N SER A 468 27.07 -3.65 10.23
CA SER A 468 26.97 -4.17 8.86
C SER A 468 25.51 -4.20 8.38
N ILE A 469 25.32 -4.15 7.06
CA ILE A 469 24.00 -4.27 6.43
C ILE A 469 23.25 -5.54 6.85
N GLY A 470 23.95 -6.67 7.08
CA GLY A 470 23.33 -7.90 7.58
C GLY A 470 22.70 -7.75 8.97
N ARG A 471 23.29 -6.92 9.85
CA ARG A 471 22.71 -6.58 11.17
C ARG A 471 21.55 -5.60 11.03
N ILE A 472 21.65 -4.62 10.13
CA ILE A 472 20.56 -3.67 9.86
C ILE A 472 19.34 -4.43 9.30
N LEU A 473 19.54 -5.39 8.38
CA LEU A 473 18.47 -6.22 7.83
C LEU A 473 17.80 -7.11 8.89
N TYR A 474 18.57 -7.64 9.83
CA TYR A 474 18.02 -8.40 10.96
C TYR A 474 17.22 -7.51 11.91
N ALA A 475 17.77 -6.36 12.28
CA ALA A 475 17.10 -5.38 13.12
C ALA A 475 15.82 -4.82 12.48
N ALA A 476 15.79 -4.70 11.15
CA ALA A 476 14.61 -4.27 10.41
C ALA A 476 13.55 -5.37 10.21
N GLY A 477 13.78 -6.58 10.72
CA GLY A 477 12.87 -7.72 10.55
C GLY A 477 12.81 -8.26 9.11
N LEU A 478 13.76 -7.88 8.24
CA LEU A 478 13.86 -8.37 6.87
C LEU A 478 14.59 -9.71 6.79
N ALA A 479 15.42 -10.04 7.78
CA ALA A 479 16.10 -11.33 7.91
C ALA A 479 15.76 -12.00 9.25
N SER A 480 15.76 -13.33 9.30
CA SER A 480 15.54 -14.08 10.56
C SER A 480 16.79 -14.14 11.45
N SER A 481 17.97 -13.86 10.88
CA SER A 481 19.25 -13.79 11.58
C SER A 481 20.22 -12.85 10.86
N THR A 482 21.29 -12.44 11.55
CA THR A 482 22.36 -11.63 10.93
C THR A 482 23.05 -12.37 9.78
N THR A 483 23.24 -13.69 9.90
CA THR A 483 23.87 -14.52 8.87
C THR A 483 22.98 -14.62 7.63
N GLU A 484 21.67 -14.81 7.80
CA GLU A 484 20.73 -14.74 6.67
C GLU A 484 20.76 -13.35 6.03
N GLY A 485 20.79 -12.28 6.83
CA GLY A 485 20.92 -10.91 6.32
C GLY A 485 22.15 -10.71 5.43
N HIS A 486 23.31 -11.23 5.85
CA HIS A 486 24.53 -11.21 5.04
C HIS A 486 24.40 -12.03 3.74
N LYS A 487 23.79 -13.22 3.81
CA LYS A 487 23.53 -14.05 2.62
C LYS A 487 22.59 -13.36 1.65
N LEU A 488 21.54 -12.69 2.14
CA LEU A 488 20.58 -11.94 1.32
C LEU A 488 21.24 -10.75 0.61
N ALA A 489 22.11 -10.02 1.30
CA ALA A 489 22.88 -8.94 0.70
C ALA A 489 23.87 -9.47 -0.35
N ALA A 490 24.58 -10.56 -0.06
CA ALA A 490 25.53 -11.18 -0.99
C ALA A 490 24.84 -11.72 -2.26
N ALA A 491 23.66 -12.32 -2.11
CA ALA A 491 22.85 -12.85 -3.21
C ALA A 491 22.03 -11.77 -3.95
N GLN A 492 22.21 -10.49 -3.63
CA GLN A 492 21.44 -9.37 -4.21
C GLN A 492 19.91 -9.52 -4.06
N GLY A 493 19.46 -10.24 -3.02
CA GLY A 493 18.04 -10.49 -2.73
C GLY A 493 17.37 -9.38 -1.91
N CYS A 494 18.11 -8.34 -1.53
CA CYS A 494 17.62 -7.15 -0.86
C CYS A 494 17.91 -5.91 -1.70
N TYR A 495 17.07 -4.89 -1.58
CA TYR A 495 17.19 -3.64 -2.33
C TYR A 495 17.18 -2.43 -1.41
N VAL A 496 17.87 -1.36 -1.80
CA VAL A 496 17.85 -0.03 -1.15
C VAL A 496 17.04 0.92 -2.02
N GLY A 497 16.18 1.73 -1.39
CA GLY A 497 15.42 2.79 -2.05
C GLY A 497 16.19 4.11 -2.12
N GLY A 498 16.22 4.74 -3.30
CA GLY A 498 16.81 6.07 -3.54
C GLY A 498 17.15 6.31 -5.01
N ALA A 499 17.26 7.58 -5.43
CA ALA A 499 17.60 7.95 -6.81
C ALA A 499 19.10 8.21 -7.01
N TYR A 500 19.66 7.70 -8.11
CA TYR A 500 21.08 7.79 -8.51
C TYR A 500 21.45 9.19 -9.03
N THR A 501 22.48 9.81 -8.46
CA THR A 501 23.30 10.81 -9.17
C THR A 501 24.60 10.16 -9.65
N ALA A 502 24.85 10.21 -10.95
CA ALA A 502 26.05 9.68 -11.55
C ALA A 502 27.26 10.57 -11.23
N GLY A 503 28.02 10.24 -10.19
CA GLY A 503 29.36 10.77 -9.94
C GLY A 503 30.27 9.60 -9.59
N LYS A 504 31.43 9.47 -10.27
CA LYS A 504 32.32 8.30 -10.18
C LYS A 504 32.77 7.95 -8.76
N ASP A 505 32.70 8.86 -7.77
CA ASP A 505 33.12 8.61 -6.39
C ASP A 505 32.15 9.12 -5.29
N ASN A 506 30.97 9.67 -5.65
CA ASN A 506 30.00 10.19 -4.68
C ASN A 506 28.58 9.65 -4.95
N VAL A 507 28.18 8.65 -4.17
CA VAL A 507 26.81 8.13 -4.16
C VAL A 507 25.98 8.98 -3.21
N THR A 508 25.15 9.86 -3.75
CA THR A 508 24.18 10.66 -2.96
C THR A 508 22.77 10.34 -3.45
N MET A 509 21.89 9.90 -2.57
CA MET A 509 20.53 9.52 -2.94
C MET A 509 19.64 10.75 -3.11
N SER A 510 19.06 10.95 -4.30
CA SER A 510 18.06 12.01 -4.51
C SER A 510 16.72 11.59 -3.87
N PRO A 511 16.01 12.52 -3.16
CA PRO A 511 14.76 12.24 -2.44
C PRO A 511 13.57 11.87 -3.35
N ASP A 512 13.71 12.02 -4.67
CA ASP A 512 12.57 12.27 -5.55
C ASP A 512 12.10 11.06 -6.35
N LEU A 513 12.85 9.96 -6.40
CA LEU A 513 12.42 8.73 -7.06
C LEU A 513 12.59 7.53 -6.14
N VAL A 514 11.50 6.80 -5.86
CA VAL A 514 11.56 5.50 -5.17
C VAL A 514 12.02 4.42 -6.16
N SER A 515 13.25 4.54 -6.64
CA SER A 515 13.93 3.47 -7.37
C SER A 515 14.58 2.52 -6.37
N PHE A 516 14.69 1.24 -6.73
CA PHE A 516 15.27 0.21 -5.87
C PHE A 516 16.50 -0.39 -6.53
N MET A 517 17.64 -0.33 -5.85
CA MET A 517 18.89 -0.94 -6.30
C MET A 517 19.22 -2.16 -5.46
N PRO A 518 19.75 -3.25 -6.04
CA PRO A 518 20.20 -4.39 -5.25
C PRO A 518 21.29 -3.94 -4.27
N VAL A 519 21.13 -4.31 -3.01
CA VAL A 519 22.11 -4.10 -1.95
C VAL A 519 23.39 -4.84 -2.33
N LYS A 520 24.52 -4.13 -2.38
CA LYS A 520 25.84 -4.75 -2.34
C LYS A 520 26.30 -4.77 -0.88
N LEU A 521 27.13 -5.75 -0.51
CA LEU A 521 27.81 -5.70 0.79
C LEU A 521 28.65 -4.43 0.84
N TRP A 522 28.39 -3.60 1.84
CA TRP A 522 29.13 -2.37 2.09
C TRP A 522 29.65 -2.33 3.53
N PHE A 523 30.71 -1.55 3.74
CA PHE A 523 31.27 -1.34 5.07
C PHE A 523 30.40 -0.36 5.88
N PRO A 524 30.35 -0.46 7.22
CA PRO A 524 29.49 0.40 8.04
C PRO A 524 29.63 1.90 7.74
N GLY A 525 30.85 2.39 7.48
CA GLY A 525 31.12 3.79 7.12
C GLY A 525 30.56 4.23 5.75
N GLU A 526 30.21 3.29 4.88
CA GLU A 526 29.57 3.58 3.59
C GLU A 526 28.05 3.73 3.69
N THR A 527 27.44 3.39 4.85
CA THR A 527 25.99 3.47 5.04
C THR A 527 25.46 4.90 4.84
N GLN A 528 26.27 5.92 5.15
CA GLN A 528 25.91 7.33 4.94
C GLN A 528 25.53 7.64 3.48
N ARG A 529 26.16 6.96 2.51
CA ARG A 529 25.89 7.12 1.07
C ARG A 529 24.49 6.65 0.67
N TYR A 530 23.89 5.79 1.48
CA TYR A 530 22.57 5.21 1.24
C TYR A 530 21.45 5.89 2.03
N LEU A 531 21.79 6.89 2.86
CA LEU A 531 20.82 7.69 3.60
C LEU A 531 20.27 8.82 2.72
N ILE A 532 18.95 8.92 2.66
CA ILE A 532 18.23 10.07 2.10
C ILE A 532 18.18 11.14 3.19
N ASP A 533 18.65 12.35 2.86
CA ASP A 533 18.81 13.50 3.77
C ASP A 533 19.55 13.18 5.08
N GLY A 534 20.47 12.21 5.04
CA GLY A 534 21.29 11.84 6.18
C GLY A 534 20.54 11.14 7.32
N ASN A 535 19.23 10.89 7.22
CA ASN A 535 18.46 10.28 8.30
C ASN A 535 17.41 9.24 7.86
N LEU A 536 17.22 8.98 6.57
CA LEU A 536 16.21 8.02 6.09
C LEU A 536 16.83 6.90 5.27
N LEU A 537 16.57 5.64 5.64
CA LEU A 537 17.03 4.46 4.92
C LEU A 537 15.82 3.63 4.46
N ILE A 538 15.68 3.38 3.17
CA ILE A 538 14.60 2.55 2.62
C ILE A 538 15.17 1.21 2.19
N LEU A 539 14.67 0.11 2.74
CA LEU A 539 15.10 -1.26 2.42
C LEU A 539 13.92 -2.11 1.95
N ARG A 540 14.16 -3.06 1.04
CA ARG A 540 13.13 -3.97 0.52
C ARG A 540 13.67 -5.38 0.32
N LYS A 541 12.94 -6.40 0.80
CA LYS A 541 13.15 -7.82 0.50
C LYS A 541 12.02 -8.33 -0.40
N GLY A 542 12.36 -8.80 -1.60
CA GLY A 542 11.36 -9.26 -2.58
C GLY A 542 10.42 -8.14 -3.05
N LYS A 543 9.17 -8.48 -3.38
CA LYS A 543 8.17 -7.54 -3.96
C LYS A 543 7.38 -6.77 -2.90
N HIS A 544 7.01 -7.41 -1.80
CA HIS A 544 6.00 -6.92 -0.85
C HIS A 544 6.58 -6.45 0.50
N ASN A 545 7.76 -6.93 0.90
CA ASN A 545 8.32 -6.63 2.22
C ASN A 545 9.27 -5.43 2.17
N VAL A 546 8.80 -4.27 2.63
CA VAL A 546 9.51 -2.98 2.55
C VAL A 546 9.61 -2.37 3.94
N ARG A 547 10.73 -1.71 4.23
CA ARG A 547 10.99 -0.95 5.45
C ARG A 547 11.47 0.45 5.09
N VAL A 548 10.80 1.45 5.64
CA VAL A 548 11.23 2.85 5.63
C VAL A 548 11.71 3.15 7.04
N ILE A 549 13.03 3.30 7.18
CA ILE A 549 13.72 3.36 8.46
C ILE A 549 14.16 4.81 8.68
N LYS A 550 13.60 5.47 9.69
CA LYS A 550 14.07 6.78 10.15
C LYS A 550 15.14 6.59 11.21
N MET A 551 16.34 7.06 10.91
CA MET A 551 17.46 7.13 11.85
C MET A 551 17.16 8.21 12.88
N VAL A 552 17.27 7.84 14.15
CA VAL A 552 17.12 8.75 15.30
C VAL A 552 18.34 8.62 16.20
N SER A 553 18.59 9.65 17.02
CA SER A 553 19.67 9.59 18.00
C SER A 553 19.46 8.42 18.97
N ASP A 554 20.54 7.86 19.52
CA ASP A 554 20.44 6.75 20.48
C ASP A 554 19.60 7.13 21.72
N ALA A 555 19.65 8.41 22.13
CA ALA A 555 18.85 8.96 23.22
C ALA A 555 17.35 9.02 22.88
N GLU A 556 17.00 9.51 21.68
CA GLU A 556 15.61 9.50 21.18
C GLU A 556 15.09 8.07 21.02
N TYR A 557 15.92 7.15 20.53
CA TYR A 557 15.55 5.74 20.41
C TYR A 557 15.26 5.13 21.79
N ALA A 558 16.12 5.37 22.77
CA ALA A 558 15.91 4.92 24.14
C ALA A 558 14.62 5.52 24.75
N ALA A 559 14.36 6.81 24.51
CA ALA A 559 13.15 7.49 24.95
C ALA A 559 11.88 6.94 24.28
N SER A 560 11.97 6.44 23.04
CA SER A 560 10.84 5.81 22.34
C SER A 560 10.35 4.51 22.99
N GLY A 561 11.18 3.88 23.83
CA GLY A 561 10.88 2.60 24.48
C GLY A 561 10.83 1.39 23.53
N GLN A 562 11.17 1.57 22.25
CA GLN A 562 11.18 0.49 21.26
C GLN A 562 12.42 -0.40 21.40
N THR A 563 12.29 -1.66 21.00
CA THR A 563 13.41 -2.60 20.94
C THR A 563 13.47 -3.27 19.57
N TYR A 564 14.68 -3.51 19.06
CA TYR A 564 14.87 -4.20 17.78
C TYR A 564 15.52 -5.59 17.95
N PRO A 565 15.26 -6.53 17.01
CA PRO A 565 15.92 -7.83 16.99
C PRO A 565 17.46 -7.72 16.99
N GLY A 566 18.10 -8.30 17.99
CA GLY A 566 19.56 -8.27 18.12
C GLY A 566 20.15 -7.02 18.77
N GLN A 567 19.32 -6.16 19.39
CA GLN A 567 19.79 -5.02 20.17
C GLN A 567 20.75 -5.45 21.28
N SER A 568 21.86 -4.73 21.39
CA SER A 568 22.79 -4.90 22.50
C SER A 568 22.07 -4.56 23.81
N PHE A 569 22.29 -5.34 24.87
CA PHE A 569 21.72 -5.11 26.22
C PHE A 569 20.22 -5.44 26.42
N THR A 570 19.53 -6.08 25.46
CA THR A 570 18.11 -6.52 25.63
C THR A 570 17.92 -8.03 25.83
N GLY A 571 18.89 -8.87 25.44
CA GLY A 571 18.81 -10.32 25.63
C GLY A 571 18.99 -10.75 27.09
N ALA A 572 18.14 -11.66 27.59
CA ALA A 572 18.15 -12.15 28.98
C ALA A 572 19.55 -12.63 29.43
N VAL A 573 20.24 -13.39 28.58
CA VAL A 573 21.61 -13.89 28.75
C VAL A 573 22.63 -12.74 28.93
N ARG A 574 22.53 -11.67 28.14
CA ARG A 574 23.46 -10.53 28.25
C ARG A 574 23.17 -9.66 29.48
N LYS A 575 21.90 -9.46 29.84
CA LYS A 575 21.52 -8.76 31.08
C LYS A 575 22.01 -9.51 32.32
N LEU A 576 21.95 -10.85 32.31
CA LEU A 576 22.53 -11.68 33.37
C LEU A 576 24.05 -11.51 33.46
N ASN A 577 24.76 -11.56 32.33
CA ASN A 577 26.21 -11.36 32.30
C ASN A 577 26.64 -9.95 32.75
N GLU A 578 25.82 -8.93 32.50
CA GLU A 578 26.06 -7.56 32.94
C GLU A 578 25.75 -7.36 34.43
N ILE A 579 24.65 -7.93 34.94
CA ILE A 579 24.39 -7.97 36.38
C ILE A 579 25.55 -8.66 37.10
N MET A 580 26.06 -9.76 36.54
CA MET A 580 27.25 -10.45 37.04
C MET A 580 28.53 -9.60 36.97
N LYS A 581 28.72 -8.82 35.90
CA LYS A 581 29.87 -7.92 35.78
C LYS A 581 29.78 -6.75 36.77
N ASN A 582 28.61 -6.14 36.92
CA ASN A 582 28.38 -5.03 37.87
C ASN A 582 28.45 -5.48 39.33
N LEU A 583 28.07 -6.73 39.63
CA LEU A 583 28.33 -7.40 40.91
C LEU A 583 29.83 -7.58 41.17
N LYS A 584 30.59 -8.06 40.17
CA LYS A 584 32.05 -8.23 40.27
C LYS A 584 32.78 -6.90 40.43
N ASP A 585 32.32 -5.87 39.73
CA ASP A 585 32.89 -4.52 39.77
C ASP A 585 32.40 -3.69 40.99
N LYS A 586 31.67 -4.30 41.94
CA LYS A 586 31.08 -3.67 43.14
C LYS A 586 30.17 -2.45 42.87
N LYS A 587 29.68 -2.31 41.64
CA LYS A 587 28.76 -1.22 41.24
C LYS A 587 27.30 -1.48 41.61
N LEU A 588 26.98 -2.69 42.04
CA LEU A 588 25.63 -3.12 42.42
C LEU A 588 25.71 -3.93 43.73
N THR A 589 24.79 -3.71 44.65
CA THR A 589 24.72 -4.53 45.86
C THR A 589 24.14 -5.92 45.55
N PRO A 590 24.50 -6.97 46.32
CA PRO A 590 23.97 -8.32 46.13
C PRO A 590 22.44 -8.41 46.20
N GLU A 591 21.79 -7.58 47.03
CA GLU A 591 20.32 -7.54 47.13
C GLU A 591 19.68 -6.89 45.89
N GLU A 592 20.24 -5.80 45.37
CA GLU A 592 19.77 -5.16 44.15
C GLU A 592 19.92 -6.06 42.92
N ALA A 593 21.03 -6.80 42.84
CA ALA A 593 21.24 -7.78 41.79
C ALA A 593 20.22 -8.92 41.85
N LYS A 594 19.91 -9.44 43.06
CA LYS A 594 18.88 -10.46 43.28
C LYS A 594 17.49 -9.98 42.82
N LYS A 595 17.14 -8.72 43.12
CA LYS A 595 15.88 -8.09 42.69
C LYS A 595 15.79 -7.93 41.17
N GLN A 596 16.89 -7.55 40.51
CA GLN A 596 16.95 -7.43 39.05
C GLN A 596 16.85 -8.78 38.34
N VAL A 597 17.51 -9.83 38.85
CA VAL A 597 17.41 -11.21 38.32
C VAL A 597 16.00 -11.76 38.49
N ALA A 598 15.34 -11.53 39.64
CA ALA A 598 13.96 -11.94 39.87
C ALA A 598 12.96 -11.26 38.91
N ARG A 599 13.18 -9.97 38.59
CA ARG A 599 12.36 -9.24 37.62
C ARG A 599 12.50 -9.81 36.20
N LEU A 600 13.71 -10.20 35.80
CA LEU A 600 13.96 -10.86 34.52
C LEU A 600 13.29 -12.24 34.45
N GLN A 601 13.39 -13.04 35.53
CA GLN A 601 12.72 -14.33 35.66
C GLN A 601 11.19 -14.24 35.48
N ARG A 602 10.56 -13.24 36.09
CA ARG A 602 9.12 -13.01 35.98
C ARG A 602 8.70 -12.66 34.55
N SER A 603 9.43 -11.77 33.90
CA SER A 603 9.15 -11.38 32.49
C SER A 603 9.31 -12.54 31.50
N GLU A 604 10.24 -13.47 31.74
CA GLU A 604 10.43 -14.66 30.90
C GLU A 604 9.37 -15.74 31.16
N LYS A 605 8.87 -15.86 32.40
CA LYS A 605 7.72 -16.72 32.71
C LYS A 605 6.43 -16.21 32.05
N GLU A 606 6.16 -14.91 32.11
CA GLU A 606 4.98 -14.28 31.50
C GLU A 606 4.96 -14.48 29.96
N LYS A 607 6.12 -14.34 29.29
CA LYS A 607 6.26 -14.67 27.87
C LYS A 607 6.00 -16.15 27.55
N LYS A 608 6.40 -17.07 28.45
CA LYS A 608 6.14 -18.52 28.29
C LYS A 608 4.68 -18.89 28.55
N GLU A 609 3.98 -18.19 29.45
CA GLU A 609 2.56 -18.40 29.72
C GLU A 609 1.67 -17.83 28.60
N HIS A 610 1.97 -16.66 28.05
CA HIS A 610 1.30 -16.16 26.84
C HIS A 610 1.52 -17.07 25.62
N ALA A 611 2.65 -17.78 25.54
CA ALA A 611 2.91 -18.76 24.48
C ALA A 611 2.12 -20.07 24.63
N ARG A 612 1.51 -20.35 25.79
CA ARG A 612 0.73 -21.59 26.05
C ARG A 612 -0.72 -21.52 25.57
N GLN A 613 -1.21 -20.37 25.11
CA GLN A 613 -2.56 -20.25 24.52
C GLN A 613 -2.62 -20.64 23.03
N ILE A 614 -1.50 -21.06 22.42
CA ILE A 614 -1.47 -21.55 21.03
C ILE A 614 -0.75 -22.90 21.01
N VAL A 615 -1.48 -23.96 20.67
CA VAL A 615 -0.93 -25.30 20.46
C VAL A 615 -0.43 -25.42 19.02
N PHE A 616 0.85 -25.73 18.83
CA PHE A 616 1.42 -26.22 17.56
C PHE A 616 2.45 -27.34 17.82
N PRO A 617 2.66 -28.26 16.86
CA PRO A 617 3.33 -29.55 17.08
C PRO A 617 4.78 -29.42 17.52
N GLU A 618 5.17 -30.34 18.40
CA GLU A 618 6.50 -30.45 18.98
C GLU A 618 7.55 -30.82 17.92
N GLU A 619 8.41 -29.88 17.58
CA GLU A 619 9.85 -30.10 17.66
C GLU A 619 10.58 -28.76 17.76
N LYS A 620 10.94 -28.38 18.99
CA LYS A 620 11.87 -27.26 19.21
C LYS A 620 13.19 -27.59 18.51
N SER A 621 13.63 -26.73 17.58
CA SER A 621 14.93 -26.88 16.92
C SER A 621 16.06 -27.01 17.95
N ARG A 622 17.10 -27.81 17.65
CA ARG A 622 18.25 -28.03 18.56
C ARG A 622 18.84 -26.71 19.07
N GLN A 623 18.97 -25.69 18.21
CA GLN A 623 19.42 -24.36 18.60
C GLN A 623 18.54 -23.67 19.66
N LYS A 624 17.22 -23.86 19.62
CA LYS A 624 16.30 -23.35 20.64
C LYS A 624 16.47 -24.10 21.97
N LYS A 625 16.66 -25.42 21.92
CA LYS A 625 16.93 -26.25 23.12
C LYS A 625 18.27 -25.84 23.75
N ASP A 626 19.32 -25.67 22.95
CA ASP A 626 20.66 -25.29 23.41
C ASP A 626 20.68 -23.88 24.01
N MET A 627 19.94 -22.93 23.44
CA MET A 627 19.80 -21.59 24.01
C MET A 627 19.00 -21.58 25.32
N GLU A 628 17.95 -22.39 25.46
CA GLU A 628 17.21 -22.53 26.72
C GLU A 628 18.10 -23.18 27.80
N ILE A 629 18.90 -24.18 27.45
CA ILE A 629 19.84 -24.85 28.36
C ILE A 629 20.91 -23.85 28.82
N LYS A 630 21.52 -23.11 27.88
CA LYS A 630 22.56 -22.13 28.18
C LYS A 630 22.04 -20.98 29.04
N LEU A 631 20.83 -20.50 28.76
CA LEU A 631 20.15 -19.50 29.59
C LEU A 631 19.91 -20.02 31.02
N LYS A 632 19.42 -21.26 31.16
CA LYS A 632 19.18 -21.87 32.47
C LYS A 632 20.48 -22.05 33.28
N GLN A 633 21.56 -22.49 32.62
CA GLN A 633 22.88 -22.64 33.24
C GLN A 633 23.49 -21.30 33.69
N GLU A 634 23.36 -20.24 32.89
CA GLU A 634 23.82 -18.90 33.26
C GLU A 634 22.97 -18.28 34.39
N MET A 635 21.67 -18.57 34.43
CA MET A 635 20.80 -18.14 35.54
C MET A 635 21.16 -18.83 36.85
N ASP A 636 21.40 -20.14 36.82
CA ASP A 636 21.76 -20.91 38.01
C ASP A 636 23.15 -20.52 38.54
N THR A 637 24.12 -20.26 37.65
CA THR A 637 25.45 -19.79 38.05
C THR A 637 25.42 -18.39 38.63
N THR A 638 24.59 -17.50 38.08
CA THR A 638 24.38 -16.14 38.61
C THR A 638 23.75 -16.18 40.01
N MET A 639 22.68 -16.97 40.21
CA MET A 639 22.02 -17.12 41.52
C MET A 639 22.95 -17.74 42.57
N LYS A 640 23.72 -18.78 42.23
CA LYS A 640 24.72 -19.37 43.14
C LYS A 640 25.83 -18.39 43.54
N THR A 641 26.20 -17.48 42.64
CA THR A 641 27.21 -16.44 42.92
C THR A 641 26.64 -15.40 43.89
N ILE A 642 25.38 -14.98 43.69
CA ILE A 642 24.67 -14.06 44.60
C ILE A 642 24.48 -14.72 45.99
N GLU A 643 24.12 -16.00 46.06
CA GLU A 643 23.97 -16.75 47.31
C GLU A 643 25.28 -16.88 48.09
N LYS A 644 26.39 -17.17 47.39
CA LYS A 644 27.74 -17.17 48.00
C LYS A 644 28.16 -15.81 48.55
N MET A 645 27.75 -14.71 47.91
CA MET A 645 28.08 -13.35 48.36
C MET A 645 27.17 -12.85 49.49
N THR A 646 25.98 -13.42 49.68
CA THR A 646 24.99 -13.02 50.70
C THR A 646 25.01 -13.90 51.96
N GLY A 647 25.87 -14.92 52.02
CA GLY A 647 26.11 -15.71 53.24
C GLY A 647 24.96 -16.63 53.67
N GLN A 648 23.92 -16.82 52.85
CA GLN A 648 22.82 -17.73 53.16
C GLN A 648 23.06 -19.12 52.55
N SER A 649 23.67 -20.02 53.33
CA SER A 649 23.68 -21.46 53.05
C SER A 649 22.34 -22.07 53.45
N THR A 650 21.61 -22.66 52.51
CA THR A 650 20.41 -23.44 52.80
C THR A 650 20.78 -24.75 53.48
N ARG A 651 20.41 -24.89 54.77
CA ARG A 651 20.37 -26.16 55.50
C ARG A 651 19.51 -27.16 54.71
N LYS A 652 20.07 -28.31 54.36
CA LYS A 652 19.31 -29.51 53.97
C LYS A 652 18.65 -30.09 55.23
N GLU A 653 17.35 -30.33 55.19
CA GLU A 653 16.65 -31.16 56.18
C GLU A 653 17.10 -32.64 56.06
N PRO A 654 17.15 -33.41 57.16
CA PRO A 654 17.64 -34.78 57.13
C PRO A 654 16.54 -35.77 56.69
N SER A 655 16.93 -36.72 55.86
CA SER A 655 16.14 -37.88 55.43
C SER A 655 15.82 -38.81 56.60
N MET A 656 14.52 -39.05 56.87
CA MET A 656 14.07 -40.13 57.75
C MET A 656 14.39 -41.50 57.11
N GLN A 657 15.22 -42.27 57.81
CA GLN A 657 15.42 -43.71 57.62
C GLN A 657 14.14 -44.46 57.98
N ARG A 658 13.78 -45.48 57.18
CA ARG A 658 12.88 -46.57 57.60
C ARG A 658 13.70 -47.84 57.73
N ASP A 659 13.68 -48.42 58.92
CA ASP A 659 14.29 -49.71 59.26
C ASP A 659 13.33 -50.86 58.86
N PRO A 660 13.83 -52.07 58.56
CA PRO A 660 13.08 -53.21 58.06
C PRO A 660 12.63 -54.17 59.19
N PHE A 661 11.66 -55.02 58.87
CA PHE A 661 11.16 -56.23 59.57
C PHE A 661 9.72 -56.24 60.09
N ALA A 662 9.06 -57.32 59.64
CA ALA A 662 7.89 -58.04 60.15
C ALA A 662 6.53 -57.63 59.56
N ARG A 663 5.68 -58.53 59.07
CA ARG A 663 5.76 -59.97 58.76
C ARG A 663 4.45 -60.32 58.01
N THR A 664 4.53 -61.31 57.10
CA THR A 664 3.48 -62.29 56.73
C THR A 664 2.12 -61.79 56.19
N GLN A 665 1.80 -62.12 54.94
CA GLN A 665 0.95 -63.27 54.56
C GLN A 665 0.71 -63.26 53.03
N GLU A 666 0.99 -64.39 52.40
CA GLU A 666 0.46 -64.86 51.12
C GLU A 666 -0.11 -66.28 51.41
N PRO A 667 -0.87 -66.97 50.54
CA PRO A 667 -1.26 -66.65 49.15
C PRO A 667 -2.72 -67.05 48.80
N PHE A 668 -3.00 -67.18 47.50
CA PHE A 668 -4.15 -67.78 46.76
C PHE A 668 -5.01 -66.76 46.00
N ALA A 669 -5.36 -66.91 44.73
CA ALA A 669 -4.88 -67.75 43.62
C ALA A 669 -5.53 -67.19 42.34
N ARG A 670 -4.82 -67.27 41.21
CA ARG A 670 -5.40 -67.09 39.88
C ARG A 670 -6.23 -68.32 39.51
N ARG A 671 -7.37 -68.09 38.85
CA ARG A 671 -7.98 -69.04 37.91
C ARG A 671 -8.01 -68.38 36.53
N GLU A 672 -7.25 -68.96 35.62
CA GLU A 672 -7.57 -69.05 34.19
C GLU A 672 -8.61 -70.19 33.99
N PRO A 673 -9.28 -70.41 32.83
CA PRO A 673 -8.58 -70.60 31.56
C PRO A 673 -9.34 -70.39 30.22
N SER A 674 -8.53 -70.49 29.16
CA SER A 674 -8.80 -71.20 27.89
C SER A 674 -9.65 -70.55 26.79
N GLY A 675 -9.12 -70.64 25.56
CA GLY A 675 -9.94 -70.76 24.37
C GLY A 675 -9.27 -70.44 23.03
N ARG A 676 -8.59 -71.46 22.44
CA ARG A 676 -8.51 -71.81 20.99
C ARG A 676 -8.06 -70.69 20.02
N GLY A 677 -7.02 -70.82 19.20
CA GLY A 677 -6.59 -71.97 18.41
C GLY A 677 -6.84 -71.70 16.92
N ALA A 678 -5.82 -71.92 16.08
CA ALA A 678 -5.81 -71.90 14.60
C ALA A 678 -5.79 -70.51 13.92
N ALA A 679 -5.16 -70.26 12.77
CA ALA A 679 -4.19 -70.95 11.91
C ALA A 679 -3.84 -69.90 10.80
N VAL A 680 -2.56 -69.65 10.51
CA VAL A 680 -1.82 -70.13 9.31
C VAL A 680 -1.93 -69.25 8.04
N LYS A 681 -0.73 -69.04 7.44
CA LYS A 681 -0.34 -68.62 6.07
C LYS A 681 -0.35 -67.12 5.76
N GLU A 682 0.81 -66.46 5.62
CA GLU A 682 1.83 -66.54 4.54
C GLU A 682 1.28 -66.28 3.14
N THR A 683 1.68 -65.15 2.54
CA THR A 683 2.45 -65.04 1.27
C THR A 683 2.56 -63.54 0.94
N GLN A 684 3.75 -62.93 1.08
CA GLN A 684 4.81 -62.72 0.09
C GLN A 684 4.48 -61.82 -1.13
N ASN A 685 5.34 -60.81 -1.25
CA ASN A 685 5.90 -60.19 -2.47
C ASN A 685 5.08 -59.23 -3.34
N SER A 686 5.48 -57.96 -3.36
CA SER A 686 6.33 -57.34 -4.43
C SER A 686 6.54 -55.84 -4.10
N ARG A 687 7.78 -55.34 -3.94
CA ARG A 687 8.58 -54.61 -4.95
C ARG A 687 7.80 -53.49 -5.64
N ASP A 688 8.22 -52.23 -5.77
CA ASP A 688 9.37 -51.41 -5.38
C ASP A 688 8.99 -49.94 -5.83
N PRO A 689 9.86 -48.91 -5.91
CA PRO A 689 9.54 -47.56 -5.42
C PRO A 689 9.62 -46.46 -6.52
N PHE A 690 9.65 -45.18 -6.08
CA PHE A 690 9.99 -43.95 -6.83
C PHE A 690 8.86 -43.32 -7.68
N LYS A 691 8.39 -42.13 -7.28
CA LYS A 691 8.83 -40.80 -7.74
C LYS A 691 8.67 -40.61 -9.25
N TRP A 692 7.75 -39.74 -9.67
CA TRP A 692 8.03 -38.37 -10.13
C TRP A 692 6.80 -37.49 -9.85
#